data_AF-A0A6V7QS33-F1
#
_entry.id   AF-A0A6V7QS33-F1
#
_cell.length_a   1.000
_cell.length_b   1.000
_cell.length_c   1.000
_cell.angle_alpha   90.00
_cell.angle_beta   90.00
_cell.angle_gamma   90.00
#
_symmetry.space_group_name_H-M   'P 1'
#
loop_
_entity.id
_entity.type
_entity.pdbx_description
1 polymer ?
#
loop_
_entity_poly.entity_id
_entity_poly.type
_entity_poly.pdbx_seq_one_letter_code
_entity_poly.pdbx_strand_id
1 'polypeptide(L)'
;MASSSSLRPPLISSRSLSSPSLPSFFFHPSRSRSRSLLFPKPLLCLSFPSSPSPSPSSSSSSSLRTHRVSTAPVEQAPAPEFGFGDEIARLGALRSQLRGARSLDEKLRVLDADSRVGDFFGNGNGGVLGELEALEVYLLKCLVAAGQGHVLGSELDWGGGGGGGIGGIVDDGVGGLGIGEMELLRKLLKILGEIEQFYDCIGGIIGYQIMALELLSPLKAQTLQSRTSEFVELHVPSGLNLMEDAEYASQAALWGIEGLPELGEIYPLGGAGDRLGLVDPVTGECLPAALLPYCGRTLLEGLIRDLQAREFLYFKIYGRQTITPVAIMTSSVKNNHEHVTALCERLNWFGRGRQNFEFFEQPLVPVVAAKDGKWLISRSLFPVCKPGGHGAVWKLAYDKGIFQWFHRYGRKGATVRQVSNVVAATDLTLLALAGLGLRHNKKLGFASCERNVGATEGINVLVEKQNLEGQWAYGITCIEYTEFEKYGIIDTAVSLGSLQADFPANTNILYVDLRAAEKVGSSQNTKCLPGMVLNLKKRVSYVDHLGFECSLTFPCDSAAGGRLECTMQNIADNFLNAVNSRCNKGIESELDTFIVYNKRRRVTSSAKRKWKPEDRSLHQAVIILPPSNSPPPDPRRLPFDVMRNAYDLLMSCNIELPKIKDNSSYFHSGPPFLIFLHPALGPLWEITRQKFFGGFISEGSELQVEVAEFLWRDVKLDGSLIILAENIMGSTMVNDNGESALLYGTRCGRCKLQGVKVTNKGIDWSSPNNVYWKHDVKRFETLKIILHGNAEFEAKDVVLQGNHQFEVPDGYRMCVSQDSAGFSVKVDPIADELMESGSWFWKYNVNGTHINLNGRVIATFMHRGRRLLSPP
;
A
#
# COMPACT_ATOMS: atom_id res chain seq x y z
N MET A 1 -10.03 -58.52 0.72
CA MET A 1 -9.34 -59.58 1.50
C MET A 1 -8.96 -58.92 2.82
N ALA A 2 -9.56 -59.29 3.95
CA ALA A 2 -9.24 -60.46 4.79
C ALA A 2 -7.88 -60.28 5.50
N SER A 3 -7.77 -60.37 6.85
CA SER A 3 -8.80 -60.70 7.86
C SER A 3 -8.35 -60.41 9.32
N SER A 4 -9.32 -60.16 10.21
CA SER A 4 -9.43 -60.61 11.64
C SER A 4 -8.28 -60.41 12.67
N SER A 5 -8.50 -60.19 13.97
CA SER A 5 -9.72 -59.91 14.75
C SER A 5 -9.43 -59.58 16.24
N SER A 6 -10.34 -58.78 16.82
CA SER A 6 -10.69 -58.55 18.25
C SER A 6 -10.27 -59.52 19.38
N LEU A 7 -10.11 -58.96 20.59
CA LEU A 7 -10.54 -59.45 21.93
C LEU A 7 -10.37 -58.27 22.93
N ARG A 8 -11.10 -58.00 24.02
CA ARG A 8 -12.50 -58.11 24.53
C ARG A 8 -12.48 -57.45 25.96
N PRO A 9 -13.61 -57.16 26.63
CA PRO A 9 -13.65 -56.28 27.82
C PRO A 9 -13.87 -57.00 29.18
N PRO A 10 -13.81 -56.25 30.29
CA PRO A 10 -14.92 -56.19 31.28
C PRO A 10 -15.20 -54.73 31.75
N LEU A 11 -16.20 -54.35 32.57
CA LEU A 11 -17.60 -54.72 32.88
C LEU A 11 -17.98 -53.95 34.18
N ILE A 12 -19.13 -53.27 34.20
CA ILE A 12 -20.00 -53.01 35.38
C ILE A 12 -19.45 -52.16 36.57
N SER A 13 -20.08 -51.00 36.81
CA SER A 13 -20.88 -50.74 38.04
C SER A 13 -21.90 -49.61 37.79
N SER A 14 -22.86 -49.38 38.71
CA SER A 14 -23.94 -48.39 38.55
C SER A 14 -24.59 -47.99 39.88
N ARG A 15 -25.39 -46.89 39.87
CA ARG A 15 -26.16 -46.31 41.01
C ARG A 15 -25.28 -45.47 41.98
N SER A 16 -25.79 -44.47 42.72
CA SER A 16 -27.16 -43.93 42.86
C SER A 16 -27.20 -42.42 43.20
N LEU A 17 -28.31 -41.78 42.80
CA LEU A 17 -29.05 -40.69 43.46
C LEU A 17 -28.50 -40.09 44.78
N SER A 18 -28.43 -38.75 44.83
CA SER A 18 -29.15 -37.97 45.86
C SER A 18 -29.18 -36.47 45.56
N SER A 19 -30.32 -35.82 45.81
CA SER A 19 -30.45 -34.36 45.92
C SER A 19 -31.28 -34.03 47.16
N PRO A 20 -30.85 -33.04 47.95
CA PRO A 20 -31.78 -32.07 48.55
C PRO A 20 -31.18 -30.64 48.54
N SER A 21 -31.89 -29.53 48.74
CA SER A 21 -33.33 -29.21 48.68
C SER A 21 -33.48 -27.68 48.84
N LEU A 22 -34.43 -27.04 48.14
CA LEU A 22 -34.87 -25.66 48.42
C LEU A 22 -35.65 -25.62 49.77
N PRO A 23 -35.80 -24.44 50.41
CA PRO A 23 -37.03 -23.65 50.19
C PRO A 23 -36.81 -22.12 50.16
N SER A 24 -37.90 -21.33 50.21
CA SER A 24 -37.99 -19.97 49.67
C SER A 24 -39.06 -19.08 50.35
N PHE A 25 -39.16 -17.80 49.91
CA PHE A 25 -40.14 -16.76 50.33
C PHE A 25 -39.92 -16.18 51.76
N PHE A 26 -40.43 -15.02 52.23
CA PHE A 26 -41.39 -13.95 51.82
C PHE A 26 -40.86 -12.57 52.39
N PHE A 27 -41.42 -11.34 52.31
CA PHE A 27 -42.60 -10.65 51.73
C PHE A 27 -42.25 -9.10 51.63
N HIS A 28 -42.73 -8.28 50.66
CA HIS A 28 -43.89 -7.34 50.69
C HIS A 28 -43.82 -6.08 51.65
N PRO A 29 -44.68 -5.03 51.55
CA PRO A 29 -44.72 -4.09 50.40
C PRO A 29 -45.03 -2.58 50.68
N SER A 30 -44.52 -1.69 49.82
CA SER A 30 -45.17 -0.43 49.33
C SER A 30 -45.36 0.84 50.22
N ARG A 31 -45.61 1.97 49.51
CA ARG A 31 -46.01 3.34 49.95
C ARG A 31 -44.93 4.22 50.62
N SER A 32 -44.87 5.55 50.40
CA SER A 32 -45.50 6.41 49.37
C SER A 32 -44.87 7.83 49.32
N ARG A 33 -45.19 8.61 48.26
CA ARG A 33 -44.83 10.04 48.01
C ARG A 33 -43.35 10.23 47.57
N SER A 34 -42.99 11.25 46.76
CA SER A 34 -43.75 12.44 46.33
C SER A 34 -43.50 12.89 44.87
N ARG A 35 -44.58 13.37 44.23
CA ARG A 35 -44.65 14.39 43.16
C ARG A 35 -43.71 14.30 41.94
N SER A 36 -44.34 14.04 40.79
CA SER A 36 -43.96 14.65 39.51
C SER A 36 -44.06 16.18 39.55
N LEU A 37 -43.07 16.88 39.00
CA LEU A 37 -43.17 18.27 38.55
C LEU A 37 -42.50 18.43 37.18
N LEU A 38 -42.95 19.43 36.42
CA LEU A 38 -42.62 19.66 35.02
C LEU A 38 -41.68 20.87 34.87
N PHE A 39 -40.71 20.77 33.96
CA PHE A 39 -39.95 21.89 33.38
C PHE A 39 -39.05 22.70 34.35
N PRO A 40 -38.14 23.59 33.87
CA PRO A 40 -37.88 23.99 32.47
C PRO A 40 -36.43 23.76 31.97
N LYS A 41 -36.22 24.07 30.69
CA LYS A 41 -34.88 24.35 30.13
C LYS A 41 -34.30 25.62 30.78
N PRO A 42 -33.00 25.67 31.11
CA PRO A 42 -32.25 26.92 31.18
C PRO A 42 -31.66 27.24 29.80
N LEU A 43 -32.37 28.04 29.00
CA LEU A 43 -31.69 28.93 28.04
C LEU A 43 -31.18 30.12 28.85
N LEU A 44 -29.87 30.30 28.92
CA LEU A 44 -29.27 31.61 29.19
C LEU A 44 -27.78 31.59 28.85
N CYS A 45 -27.39 32.35 27.83
CA CYS A 45 -26.00 32.74 27.64
C CYS A 45 -25.59 33.65 28.81
N LEU A 46 -24.45 33.37 29.44
CA LEU A 46 -23.78 34.36 30.28
C LEU A 46 -22.42 34.67 29.67
N SER A 47 -22.37 35.84 29.04
CA SER A 47 -21.18 36.44 28.46
C SER A 47 -20.14 36.71 29.54
N PHE A 48 -18.88 36.36 29.31
CA PHE A 48 -17.78 36.93 30.09
C PHE A 48 -17.43 38.33 29.57
N PRO A 49 -17.02 39.26 30.46
CA PRO A 49 -17.06 40.69 30.15
C PRO A 49 -15.87 41.16 29.31
N SER A 50 -16.15 42.05 28.35
CA SER A 50 -15.13 42.80 27.62
C SER A 50 -14.36 43.75 28.55
N SER A 51 -13.07 43.91 28.30
CA SER A 51 -12.25 45.02 28.83
C SER A 51 -11.22 45.42 27.76
N PRO A 52 -10.78 46.69 27.73
CA PRO A 52 -10.62 47.38 26.46
C PRO A 52 -9.31 47.10 25.73
N SER A 53 -9.40 47.00 24.40
CA SER A 53 -8.26 46.99 23.50
C SER A 53 -7.50 48.33 23.52
N PRO A 54 -6.17 48.34 23.62
CA PRO A 54 -5.38 49.46 23.10
C PRO A 54 -5.49 49.49 21.56
N SER A 55 -5.58 50.67 20.97
CA SER A 55 -5.74 50.83 19.52
C SER A 55 -4.55 50.27 18.73
N PRO A 56 -4.77 49.50 17.65
CA PRO A 56 -3.68 48.98 16.83
C PRO A 56 -3.02 50.10 16.02
N SER A 57 -1.69 50.21 16.13
CA SER A 57 -0.90 50.96 15.15
C SER A 57 -0.88 50.23 13.80
N SER A 58 -0.91 50.98 12.71
CA SER A 58 -1.14 50.47 11.36
C SER A 58 -0.02 49.52 10.89
N SER A 59 -0.39 48.27 10.59
CA SER A 59 0.39 47.36 9.75
C SER A 59 -0.53 46.72 8.69
N SER A 60 0.00 46.42 7.52
CA SER A 60 -0.79 46.17 6.30
C SER A 60 -1.45 44.80 6.26
N SER A 61 -2.76 44.78 5.99
CA SER A 61 -3.55 43.55 5.89
C SER A 61 -3.30 42.79 4.58
N SER A 62 -2.55 41.68 4.65
CA SER A 62 -2.47 40.69 3.57
C SER A 62 -3.71 39.77 3.58
N SER A 63 -4.64 40.01 2.65
CA SER A 63 -5.85 39.19 2.55
C SER A 63 -5.53 37.77 2.05
N LEU A 64 -5.81 36.74 2.86
CA LEU A 64 -5.89 35.35 2.39
C LEU A 64 -7.04 35.22 1.38
N ARG A 65 -6.71 35.18 0.08
CA ARG A 65 -7.67 35.03 -1.01
C ARG A 65 -7.92 33.55 -1.30
N THR A 66 -9.18 33.17 -1.48
CA THR A 66 -9.54 31.83 -1.95
C THR A 66 -9.26 31.75 -3.45
N HIS A 67 -8.35 30.88 -3.86
CA HIS A 67 -8.06 30.63 -5.29
C HIS A 67 -9.13 29.70 -5.88
N ARG A 68 -9.44 29.90 -7.18
CA ARG A 68 -10.54 29.25 -7.90
C ARG A 68 -10.11 28.90 -9.31
N VAL A 69 -10.58 27.76 -9.82
CA VAL A 69 -10.44 27.37 -11.23
C VAL A 69 -11.81 27.02 -11.76
N SER A 70 -12.20 27.63 -12.89
CA SER A 70 -13.42 27.33 -13.62
C SER A 70 -13.07 26.71 -14.97
N THR A 71 -13.75 25.64 -15.35
CA THR A 71 -13.41 24.84 -16.54
C THR A 71 -13.87 25.52 -17.83
N ALA A 72 -12.92 26.04 -18.61
CA ALA A 72 -13.18 26.56 -19.95
C ALA A 72 -13.03 25.48 -21.05
N PRO A 73 -13.64 25.64 -22.24
CA PRO A 73 -13.52 24.68 -23.34
C PRO A 73 -12.10 24.61 -23.93
N VAL A 74 -11.77 23.46 -24.53
CA VAL A 74 -10.50 23.21 -25.24
C VAL A 74 -10.81 22.63 -26.64
N GLU A 75 -10.00 22.99 -27.64
CA GLU A 75 -10.17 22.54 -29.03
C GLU A 75 -9.93 21.02 -29.20
N GLN A 76 -10.55 20.43 -30.23
CA GLN A 76 -10.72 18.98 -30.37
C GLN A 76 -9.82 18.36 -31.45
N ALA A 77 -9.44 17.10 -31.24
CA ALA A 77 -8.85 16.25 -32.28
C ALA A 77 -9.92 15.77 -33.30
N PRO A 78 -9.52 15.30 -34.50
CA PRO A 78 -10.46 14.85 -35.53
C PRO A 78 -11.38 13.71 -35.07
N ALA A 79 -12.60 13.68 -35.61
CA ALA A 79 -13.55 12.60 -35.36
C ALA A 79 -13.12 11.29 -36.05
N PRO A 80 -13.27 10.12 -35.40
CA PRO A 80 -13.00 8.82 -36.01
C PRO A 80 -14.12 8.41 -36.98
N GLU A 81 -13.77 7.63 -38.00
CA GLU A 81 -14.71 7.16 -39.04
C GLU A 81 -15.66 6.05 -38.57
N PHE A 82 -15.46 5.49 -37.36
CA PHE A 82 -16.23 4.37 -36.84
C PHE A 82 -17.47 4.81 -36.04
N GLY A 83 -18.62 4.18 -36.31
CA GLY A 83 -19.93 4.45 -35.70
C GLY A 83 -20.07 4.01 -34.23
N PHE A 84 -19.22 4.53 -33.34
CA PHE A 84 -19.20 4.17 -31.91
C PHE A 84 -20.57 4.30 -31.21
N GLY A 85 -21.37 5.32 -31.56
CA GLY A 85 -22.67 5.58 -30.93
C GLY A 85 -23.69 4.45 -31.17
N ASP A 86 -23.79 3.97 -32.40
CA ASP A 86 -24.73 2.92 -32.78
C ASP A 86 -24.36 1.57 -32.17
N GLU A 87 -23.06 1.25 -32.11
CA GLU A 87 -22.58 0.04 -31.46
C GLU A 87 -22.80 0.07 -29.93
N ILE A 88 -22.58 1.21 -29.28
CA ILE A 88 -22.91 1.41 -27.86
C ILE A 88 -24.41 1.22 -27.61
N ALA A 89 -25.26 1.75 -28.49
CA ALA A 89 -26.72 1.58 -28.38
C ALA A 89 -27.14 0.11 -28.57
N ARG A 90 -26.61 -0.57 -29.58
CA ARG A 90 -26.86 -1.99 -29.89
C ARG A 90 -26.45 -2.90 -28.72
N LEU A 91 -25.21 -2.76 -28.22
CA LEU A 91 -24.72 -3.49 -27.05
C LEU A 91 -25.52 -3.13 -25.78
N GLY A 92 -25.95 -1.88 -25.64
CA GLY A 92 -26.81 -1.42 -24.55
C GLY A 92 -28.16 -2.14 -24.51
N ALA A 93 -28.78 -2.36 -25.68
CA ALA A 93 -30.00 -3.15 -25.81
C ALA A 93 -29.76 -4.63 -25.48
N LEU A 94 -28.72 -5.24 -26.07
CA LEU A 94 -28.34 -6.63 -25.78
C LEU A 94 -28.07 -6.87 -24.29
N ARG A 95 -27.28 -6.01 -23.64
CA ARG A 95 -27.02 -6.07 -22.19
C ARG A 95 -28.31 -6.00 -21.38
N SER A 96 -29.30 -5.24 -21.83
CA SER A 96 -30.59 -5.11 -21.15
C SER A 96 -31.43 -6.39 -21.26
N GLN A 97 -31.41 -7.05 -22.42
CA GLN A 97 -32.02 -8.37 -22.62
C GLN A 97 -31.32 -9.46 -21.79
N LEU A 98 -29.98 -9.49 -21.81
CA LEU A 98 -29.16 -10.43 -21.02
C LEU A 98 -29.30 -10.25 -19.49
N ARG A 99 -29.66 -9.05 -19.03
CA ARG A 99 -30.03 -8.79 -17.62
C ARG A 99 -31.49 -9.13 -17.30
N GLY A 100 -32.36 -9.26 -18.30
CA GLY A 100 -33.74 -9.71 -18.14
C GLY A 100 -33.88 -11.25 -18.13
N ALA A 101 -32.98 -11.95 -18.81
CA ALA A 101 -32.89 -13.41 -18.84
C ALA A 101 -32.57 -13.99 -17.44
N ARG A 102 -33.32 -15.02 -17.05
CA ARG A 102 -33.30 -15.64 -15.71
C ARG A 102 -32.50 -16.93 -15.63
N SER A 103 -32.15 -17.51 -16.78
CA SER A 103 -31.38 -18.75 -16.91
C SER A 103 -30.26 -18.60 -17.93
N LEU A 104 -29.30 -19.54 -17.91
CA LEU A 104 -28.25 -19.60 -18.91
C LEU A 104 -28.81 -19.91 -20.31
N ASP A 105 -29.83 -20.75 -20.40
CA ASP A 105 -30.53 -21.07 -21.66
C ASP A 105 -31.26 -19.86 -22.25
N GLU A 106 -31.89 -19.03 -21.41
CA GLU A 106 -32.50 -17.76 -21.85
C GLU A 106 -31.43 -16.77 -22.33
N LYS A 107 -30.28 -16.68 -21.66
CA LYS A 107 -29.14 -15.86 -22.10
C LYS A 107 -28.56 -16.35 -23.43
N LEU A 108 -28.41 -17.66 -23.61
CA LEU A 108 -27.95 -18.27 -24.86
C LEU A 108 -28.93 -17.94 -26.00
N ARG A 109 -30.24 -18.11 -25.80
CA ARG A 109 -31.27 -17.72 -26.81
C ARG A 109 -31.25 -16.23 -27.17
N VAL A 110 -30.90 -15.36 -26.23
CA VAL A 110 -30.71 -13.91 -26.49
C VAL A 110 -29.47 -13.66 -27.33
N LEU A 111 -28.38 -14.38 -27.11
CA LEU A 111 -27.17 -14.30 -27.94
C LEU A 111 -27.38 -14.91 -29.32
N ASP A 112 -28.10 -16.03 -29.42
CA ASP A 112 -28.43 -16.71 -30.69
C ASP A 112 -29.36 -15.87 -31.59
N ALA A 113 -29.99 -14.83 -31.03
CA ALA A 113 -30.75 -13.83 -31.75
C ALA A 113 -29.94 -12.56 -32.12
N ASP A 114 -28.69 -12.42 -31.66
CA ASP A 114 -27.77 -11.39 -32.15
C ASP A 114 -27.20 -11.81 -33.51
N SER A 115 -27.39 -10.98 -34.54
CA SER A 115 -27.01 -11.35 -35.90
C SER A 115 -25.53 -11.72 -36.01
N ARG A 116 -24.62 -11.08 -35.25
CA ARG A 116 -23.18 -11.40 -35.32
C ARG A 116 -22.86 -12.79 -34.80
N VAL A 117 -23.66 -13.31 -33.87
CA VAL A 117 -23.49 -14.66 -33.32
C VAL A 117 -23.98 -15.69 -34.34
N GLY A 118 -25.14 -15.45 -34.96
CA GLY A 118 -25.66 -16.27 -36.06
C GLY A 118 -24.77 -16.24 -37.30
N ASP A 119 -24.26 -15.07 -37.69
CA ASP A 119 -23.35 -14.89 -38.84
C ASP A 119 -22.00 -15.58 -38.64
N PHE A 120 -21.52 -15.73 -37.39
CA PHE A 120 -20.20 -16.30 -37.08
C PHE A 120 -20.24 -17.82 -36.84
N PHE A 121 -21.24 -18.33 -36.11
CA PHE A 121 -21.35 -19.76 -35.77
C PHE A 121 -22.31 -20.52 -36.68
N GLY A 122 -23.18 -19.84 -37.43
CA GLY A 122 -24.21 -20.46 -38.25
C GLY A 122 -25.36 -21.08 -37.43
N ASN A 123 -26.28 -21.75 -38.14
CA ASN A 123 -27.46 -22.39 -37.55
C ASN A 123 -27.17 -23.80 -36.96
N GLY A 124 -25.92 -24.10 -36.61
CA GLY A 124 -25.49 -25.45 -36.21
C GLY A 124 -24.74 -25.48 -34.88
N ASN A 125 -25.11 -26.42 -34.00
CA ASN A 125 -24.30 -26.80 -32.82
C ASN A 125 -23.24 -27.86 -33.22
N GLY A 126 -22.56 -27.66 -34.35
CA GLY A 126 -21.53 -28.55 -34.87
C GLY A 126 -20.11 -28.05 -34.53
N GLY A 127 -19.10 -28.90 -34.74
CA GLY A 127 -17.70 -28.56 -34.48
C GLY A 127 -17.42 -28.24 -33.01
N VAL A 128 -16.48 -27.33 -32.77
CA VAL A 128 -15.89 -27.05 -31.45
C VAL A 128 -16.92 -26.67 -30.38
N LEU A 129 -18.01 -25.97 -30.74
CA LEU A 129 -19.06 -25.60 -29.77
C LEU A 129 -19.78 -26.81 -29.15
N GLY A 130 -19.75 -27.98 -29.79
CA GLY A 130 -20.35 -29.21 -29.28
C GLY A 130 -19.56 -29.88 -28.14
N GLU A 131 -18.29 -29.51 -27.94
CA GLU A 131 -17.41 -30.09 -26.92
C GLU A 131 -17.34 -29.26 -25.62
N LEU A 132 -18.00 -28.09 -25.59
CA LEU A 132 -17.89 -27.09 -24.52
C LEU A 132 -19.11 -27.08 -23.58
N GLU A 133 -18.89 -26.66 -22.33
CA GLU A 133 -19.99 -26.43 -21.40
C GLU A 133 -20.87 -25.23 -21.83
N ALA A 134 -22.15 -25.24 -21.48
CA ALA A 134 -23.09 -24.17 -21.81
C ALA A 134 -22.62 -22.76 -21.35
N LEU A 135 -21.82 -22.69 -20.28
CA LEU A 135 -21.22 -21.44 -19.81
C LEU A 135 -20.06 -20.99 -20.72
N GLU A 136 -19.23 -21.91 -21.18
CA GLU A 136 -18.13 -21.64 -22.12
C GLU A 136 -18.69 -21.17 -23.48
N VAL A 137 -19.74 -21.83 -23.97
CA VAL A 137 -20.49 -21.41 -25.16
C VAL A 137 -21.06 -19.99 -24.98
N TYR A 138 -21.64 -19.67 -23.81
CA TYR A 138 -22.11 -18.31 -23.49
C TYR A 138 -20.97 -17.28 -23.52
N LEU A 139 -19.80 -17.59 -22.97
CA LEU A 139 -18.64 -16.69 -22.97
C LEU A 139 -18.14 -16.39 -24.40
N LEU A 140 -18.05 -17.40 -25.26
CA LEU A 140 -17.65 -17.23 -26.67
C LEU A 140 -18.71 -16.45 -27.47
N LYS A 141 -20.00 -16.73 -27.26
CA LYS A 141 -21.09 -15.99 -27.91
C LYS A 141 -21.16 -14.54 -27.43
N CYS A 142 -20.89 -14.25 -26.15
CA CYS A 142 -20.70 -12.89 -25.63
C CYS A 142 -19.51 -12.16 -26.29
N LEU A 143 -18.38 -12.83 -26.53
CA LEU A 143 -17.23 -12.26 -27.20
C LEU A 143 -17.54 -11.88 -28.66
N VAL A 144 -18.23 -12.76 -29.39
CA VAL A 144 -18.68 -12.49 -30.77
C VAL A 144 -19.72 -11.36 -30.81
N ALA A 145 -20.72 -11.39 -29.91
CA ALA A 145 -21.73 -10.34 -29.81
C ALA A 145 -21.12 -8.97 -29.42
N ALA A 146 -20.06 -8.95 -28.61
CA ALA A 146 -19.24 -7.76 -28.34
C ALA A 146 -18.45 -7.24 -29.56
N GLY A 147 -18.58 -7.87 -30.73
CA GLY A 147 -17.87 -7.53 -31.97
C GLY A 147 -16.44 -8.07 -32.06
N GLN A 148 -16.04 -8.97 -31.16
CA GLN A 148 -14.64 -9.40 -30.99
C GLN A 148 -14.37 -10.82 -31.54
N GLY A 149 -15.20 -11.33 -32.45
CA GLY A 149 -15.03 -12.67 -33.04
C GLY A 149 -13.70 -12.90 -33.77
N HIS A 150 -12.99 -11.83 -34.17
CA HIS A 150 -11.63 -11.94 -34.71
C HIS A 150 -10.61 -12.51 -33.71
N VAL A 151 -10.89 -12.45 -32.41
CA VAL A 151 -10.08 -13.09 -31.36
C VAL A 151 -10.10 -14.62 -31.47
N LEU A 152 -11.16 -15.20 -32.02
CA LEU A 152 -11.30 -16.65 -32.21
C LEU A 152 -10.56 -17.16 -33.43
N GLY A 153 -10.23 -16.29 -34.40
CA GLY A 153 -9.66 -16.68 -35.69
C GLY A 153 -10.71 -17.24 -36.66
N SER A 154 -10.58 -16.90 -37.94
CA SER A 154 -11.47 -17.33 -39.03
C SER A 154 -11.07 -18.66 -39.70
N GLU A 155 -9.99 -19.28 -39.23
CA GLU A 155 -9.38 -20.49 -39.81
C GLU A 155 -9.85 -21.79 -39.13
N LEU A 156 -10.65 -21.67 -38.06
CA LEU A 156 -11.08 -22.78 -37.20
C LEU A 156 -12.57 -23.07 -37.40
N ASP A 157 -12.95 -24.36 -37.49
CA ASP A 157 -14.34 -24.76 -37.74
C ASP A 157 -15.20 -24.74 -36.46
N TRP A 158 -15.66 -23.54 -36.11
CA TRP A 158 -16.48 -23.28 -34.93
C TRP A 158 -17.92 -23.82 -35.01
N GLY A 159 -18.41 -24.22 -36.19
CA GLY A 159 -19.84 -24.54 -36.42
C GLY A 159 -20.13 -25.82 -37.22
N GLY A 160 -19.12 -26.53 -37.71
CA GLY A 160 -19.27 -27.68 -38.63
C GLY A 160 -19.49 -27.27 -40.09
N GLY A 161 -19.00 -26.09 -40.48
CA GLY A 161 -19.32 -25.40 -41.73
C GLY A 161 -18.29 -25.60 -42.84
N GLY A 162 -18.17 -26.81 -43.39
CA GLY A 162 -17.16 -27.16 -44.41
C GLY A 162 -17.15 -26.24 -45.64
N GLY A 163 -16.17 -25.31 -45.70
CA GLY A 163 -16.18 -24.14 -46.61
C GLY A 163 -14.99 -23.96 -47.58
N GLY A 164 -13.95 -24.79 -47.51
CA GLY A 164 -13.01 -25.04 -48.62
C GLY A 164 -11.84 -24.07 -48.91
N GLY A 165 -10.62 -24.50 -48.54
CA GLY A 165 -9.36 -24.14 -49.23
C GLY A 165 -8.32 -23.36 -48.40
N ILE A 166 -7.00 -23.62 -48.49
CA ILE A 166 -6.24 -24.65 -49.23
C ILE A 166 -4.98 -25.06 -48.42
N GLY A 167 -4.73 -26.37 -48.27
CA GLY A 167 -3.36 -26.92 -48.25
C GLY A 167 -2.68 -27.20 -46.91
N GLY A 168 -3.06 -28.29 -46.23
CA GLY A 168 -2.32 -28.89 -45.10
C GLY A 168 -2.67 -30.37 -44.95
N ILE A 169 -1.70 -31.26 -45.16
CA ILE A 169 -1.89 -32.72 -45.33
C ILE A 169 -2.59 -33.37 -44.12
N VAL A 170 -3.50 -34.31 -44.44
CA VAL A 170 -4.35 -35.11 -43.53
C VAL A 170 -3.56 -35.93 -42.50
N ASP A 171 -4.07 -35.99 -41.27
CA ASP A 171 -4.21 -37.25 -40.52
C ASP A 171 -5.62 -37.28 -39.86
N ASP A 172 -6.06 -38.43 -39.36
CA ASP A 172 -7.48 -38.80 -39.20
C ASP A 172 -8.40 -37.85 -38.37
N GLY A 173 -9.48 -37.39 -39.02
CA GLY A 173 -10.75 -38.09 -38.83
C GLY A 173 -11.85 -37.48 -37.93
N VAL A 174 -11.58 -36.42 -37.15
CA VAL A 174 -12.63 -35.67 -36.40
C VAL A 174 -12.40 -34.17 -36.50
N GLY A 175 -13.47 -33.39 -36.70
CA GLY A 175 -13.44 -31.92 -36.76
C GLY A 175 -13.30 -31.25 -35.39
N GLY A 176 -12.14 -31.44 -34.75
CA GLY A 176 -11.78 -30.82 -33.47
C GLY A 176 -10.49 -29.99 -33.57
N LEU A 177 -10.25 -29.14 -32.57
CA LEU A 177 -9.03 -28.33 -32.46
C LEU A 177 -7.80 -29.18 -32.12
N GLY A 178 -6.62 -28.77 -32.59
CA GLY A 178 -5.36 -29.40 -32.21
C GLY A 178 -5.10 -29.27 -30.70
N ILE A 179 -4.32 -30.20 -30.12
CA ILE A 179 -4.06 -30.25 -28.67
C ILE A 179 -3.53 -28.89 -28.13
N GLY A 180 -2.64 -28.23 -28.88
CA GLY A 180 -2.11 -26.91 -28.52
C GLY A 180 -3.12 -25.76 -28.65
N GLU A 181 -4.15 -25.91 -29.48
CA GLU A 181 -5.22 -24.92 -29.70
C GLU A 181 -6.32 -25.07 -28.64
N MET A 182 -6.69 -26.29 -28.25
CA MET A 182 -7.57 -26.54 -27.09
C MET A 182 -6.99 -25.95 -25.80
N GLU A 183 -5.67 -26.02 -25.61
CA GLU A 183 -4.98 -25.41 -24.48
C GLU A 183 -4.97 -23.86 -24.55
N LEU A 184 -5.03 -23.27 -25.74
CA LEU A 184 -5.24 -21.81 -25.92
C LEU A 184 -6.71 -21.43 -25.70
N LEU A 185 -7.66 -22.22 -26.20
CA LEU A 185 -9.09 -22.02 -25.99
C LEU A 185 -9.44 -22.05 -24.50
N ARG A 186 -8.91 -23.02 -23.74
CA ARG A 186 -9.07 -23.07 -22.27
C ARG A 186 -8.50 -21.84 -21.56
N LYS A 187 -7.38 -21.30 -22.04
CA LYS A 187 -6.80 -20.04 -21.51
C LYS A 187 -7.68 -18.83 -21.86
N LEU A 188 -8.22 -18.76 -23.08
CA LEU A 188 -9.19 -17.73 -23.45
C LEU A 188 -10.45 -17.83 -22.58
N LEU A 189 -11.05 -19.01 -22.45
CA LEU A 189 -12.25 -19.25 -21.65
C LEU A 189 -12.07 -18.85 -20.18
N LYS A 190 -10.90 -19.15 -19.58
CA LYS A 190 -10.55 -18.65 -18.25
C LYS A 190 -10.54 -17.11 -18.20
N ILE A 191 -9.88 -16.44 -19.15
CA ILE A 191 -9.84 -14.97 -19.22
C ILE A 191 -11.25 -14.38 -19.40
N LEU A 192 -12.08 -14.95 -20.28
CA LEU A 192 -13.45 -14.52 -20.49
C LEU A 192 -14.31 -14.70 -19.24
N GLY A 193 -14.16 -15.82 -18.53
CA GLY A 193 -14.86 -16.08 -17.26
C GLY A 193 -14.46 -15.11 -16.15
N GLU A 194 -13.17 -14.78 -16.04
CA GLU A 194 -12.67 -13.75 -15.11
C GLU A 194 -13.26 -12.37 -15.41
N ILE A 195 -13.34 -11.98 -16.70
CA ILE A 195 -13.92 -10.71 -17.14
C ILE A 195 -15.44 -10.67 -16.88
N GLU A 196 -16.16 -11.73 -17.23
CA GLU A 196 -17.61 -11.84 -17.04
C GLU A 196 -17.99 -11.78 -15.56
N GLN A 197 -17.26 -12.50 -14.69
CA GLN A 197 -17.47 -12.49 -13.25
C GLN A 197 -17.11 -11.13 -12.61
N PHE A 198 -15.98 -10.53 -12.99
CA PHE A 198 -15.52 -9.30 -12.35
C PHE A 198 -16.30 -8.06 -12.79
N TYR A 199 -16.72 -7.99 -14.06
CA TYR A 199 -17.47 -6.85 -14.60
C TYR A 199 -18.99 -7.06 -14.60
N ASP A 200 -19.52 -8.08 -13.92
CA ASP A 200 -20.96 -8.37 -13.74
C ASP A 200 -21.79 -7.10 -13.40
N CYS A 201 -21.27 -6.28 -12.50
CA CYS A 201 -21.79 -4.99 -12.06
C CYS A 201 -22.07 -4.00 -13.21
N ILE A 202 -21.30 -4.03 -14.30
CA ILE A 202 -21.52 -3.22 -15.51
C ILE A 202 -22.11 -4.02 -16.68
N GLY A 203 -22.22 -5.35 -16.56
CA GLY A 203 -22.80 -6.26 -17.55
C GLY A 203 -21.80 -7.22 -18.20
N GLY A 204 -20.77 -7.65 -17.46
CA GLY A 204 -19.82 -8.67 -17.91
C GLY A 204 -18.99 -8.24 -19.12
N ILE A 205 -18.72 -9.16 -20.05
CA ILE A 205 -17.96 -8.92 -21.29
C ILE A 205 -18.62 -7.81 -22.13
N ILE A 206 -19.95 -7.85 -22.27
CA ILE A 206 -20.72 -6.82 -22.98
C ILE A 206 -20.59 -5.46 -22.27
N GLY A 207 -20.67 -5.45 -20.93
CA GLY A 207 -20.50 -4.27 -20.10
C GLY A 207 -19.11 -3.63 -20.20
N TYR A 208 -18.06 -4.46 -20.20
CA TYR A 208 -16.67 -4.03 -20.43
C TYR A 208 -16.53 -3.35 -21.79
N GLN A 209 -17.04 -3.99 -22.85
CA GLN A 209 -16.95 -3.45 -24.21
C GLN A 209 -17.70 -2.12 -24.35
N ILE A 210 -18.93 -2.02 -23.83
CA ILE A 210 -19.68 -0.75 -23.81
C ILE A 210 -18.85 0.36 -23.16
N MET A 211 -18.27 0.10 -21.98
CA MET A 211 -17.52 1.11 -21.24
C MET A 211 -16.23 1.52 -21.95
N ALA A 212 -15.53 0.57 -22.60
CA ALA A 212 -14.38 0.87 -23.44
C ALA A 212 -14.76 1.77 -24.64
N LEU A 213 -15.82 1.41 -25.39
CA LEU A 213 -16.32 2.21 -26.52
C LEU A 213 -16.79 3.60 -26.07
N GLU A 214 -17.48 3.71 -24.93
CA GLU A 214 -17.88 5.01 -24.36
C GLU A 214 -16.67 5.90 -24.03
N LEU A 215 -15.56 5.32 -23.57
CA LEU A 215 -14.32 6.03 -23.23
C LEU A 215 -13.44 6.36 -24.45
N LEU A 216 -13.58 5.62 -25.56
CA LEU A 216 -13.00 5.96 -26.85
C LEU A 216 -13.81 7.02 -27.61
N SER A 217 -15.13 7.06 -27.41
CA SER A 217 -16.02 7.93 -28.18
C SER A 217 -15.82 9.43 -27.84
N PRO A 218 -15.67 10.32 -28.85
CA PRO A 218 -15.66 11.77 -28.64
C PRO A 218 -16.90 12.30 -27.92
N LEU A 219 -18.01 11.55 -27.94
CA LEU A 219 -19.22 11.88 -27.21
C LEU A 219 -18.99 12.03 -25.69
N LYS A 220 -18.00 11.39 -25.04
CA LYS A 220 -17.75 11.68 -23.61
C LYS A 220 -17.19 13.08 -23.36
N ALA A 221 -16.50 13.70 -24.34
CA ALA A 221 -16.08 15.10 -24.25
C ALA A 221 -17.27 16.08 -24.34
N GLN A 222 -18.28 15.77 -25.15
CA GLN A 222 -19.50 16.58 -25.27
C GLN A 222 -20.55 16.27 -24.17
N THR A 223 -20.68 15.01 -23.75
CA THR A 223 -21.76 14.55 -22.84
C THR A 223 -21.57 15.05 -21.41
N LEU A 224 -20.31 15.23 -20.96
CA LEU A 224 -19.98 15.93 -19.71
C LEU A 224 -20.36 17.42 -19.73
N GLN A 225 -20.57 18.01 -20.91
CA GLN A 225 -21.04 19.39 -21.07
C GLN A 225 -22.55 19.46 -21.39
N SER A 226 -23.19 18.38 -21.86
CA SER A 226 -24.57 18.41 -22.39
C SER A 226 -25.61 17.58 -21.64
N ARG A 227 -25.24 16.67 -20.73
CA ARG A 227 -26.21 15.85 -19.95
C ARG A 227 -26.22 16.10 -18.43
N THR A 228 -25.41 17.04 -17.94
CA THR A 228 -25.38 17.45 -16.54
C THR A 228 -25.42 18.96 -16.42
N SER A 229 -26.59 19.53 -16.15
CA SER A 229 -26.77 20.92 -15.70
C SER A 229 -26.33 21.09 -14.23
N GLU A 230 -25.21 20.46 -13.88
CA GLU A 230 -24.67 20.35 -12.52
C GLU A 230 -23.47 21.29 -12.41
N PHE A 231 -23.55 22.26 -11.51
CA PHE A 231 -22.43 23.13 -11.20
C PHE A 231 -21.31 22.31 -10.54
N VAL A 232 -20.06 22.50 -10.96
CA VAL A 232 -18.86 21.90 -10.32
C VAL A 232 -17.76 22.95 -10.24
N GLU A 233 -17.30 23.27 -9.03
CA GLU A 233 -16.13 24.13 -8.79
C GLU A 233 -15.05 23.33 -8.04
N LEU A 234 -13.78 23.57 -8.38
CA LEU A 234 -12.63 22.88 -7.79
C LEU A 234 -11.83 23.85 -6.92
N HIS A 235 -11.61 23.47 -5.67
CA HIS A 235 -10.88 24.24 -4.67
C HIS A 235 -9.67 23.48 -4.15
N VAL A 236 -8.62 24.23 -3.77
CA VAL A 236 -7.52 23.67 -2.98
C VAL A 236 -8.09 23.25 -1.62
N PRO A 237 -8.02 21.96 -1.23
CA PRO A 237 -8.64 21.50 0.01
C PRO A 237 -7.88 22.04 1.24
N SER A 238 -8.59 22.64 2.20
CA SER A 238 -8.00 22.90 3.51
C SER A 238 -7.98 21.61 4.35
N GLY A 239 -7.05 21.53 5.31
CA GLY A 239 -6.83 20.33 6.12
C GLY A 239 -5.65 20.49 7.07
N LEU A 240 -5.39 19.47 7.89
CA LEU A 240 -4.39 19.57 8.95
C LEU A 240 -2.96 19.57 8.39
N ASN A 241 -2.21 20.66 8.60
CA ASN A 241 -0.77 20.65 8.38
C ASN A 241 -0.03 20.19 9.64
N LEU A 242 0.52 18.97 9.59
CA LEU A 242 1.29 18.33 10.66
C LEU A 242 2.63 19.04 10.96
N MET A 243 2.98 20.07 10.17
CA MET A 243 4.13 20.94 10.41
C MET A 243 3.80 22.24 11.16
N GLU A 244 2.51 22.61 11.26
CA GLU A 244 2.08 23.89 11.87
C GLU A 244 1.66 23.69 13.33
N ASP A 245 0.87 22.66 13.63
CA ASP A 245 0.50 22.28 14.99
C ASP A 245 1.13 20.93 15.37
N ALA A 246 2.27 21.00 16.07
CA ALA A 246 3.01 19.83 16.52
C ALA A 246 2.33 19.06 17.66
N GLU A 247 1.55 19.75 18.50
CA GLU A 247 0.82 19.16 19.63
C GLU A 247 -0.37 18.34 19.11
N TYR A 248 -1.18 18.91 18.21
CA TYR A 248 -2.28 18.19 17.58
C TYR A 248 -1.78 17.10 16.62
N ALA A 249 -0.63 17.28 15.95
CA ALA A 249 0.01 16.22 15.17
C ALA A 249 0.44 15.02 16.04
N SER A 250 1.01 15.26 17.22
CA SER A 250 1.38 14.20 18.18
C SER A 250 0.14 13.54 18.79
N GLN A 251 -0.89 14.34 19.17
CA GLN A 251 -2.18 13.83 19.64
C GLN A 251 -2.91 12.96 18.60
N ALA A 252 -2.88 13.35 17.33
CA ALA A 252 -3.45 12.57 16.23
C ALA A 252 -2.70 11.24 16.05
N ALA A 253 -1.37 11.26 16.17
CA ALA A 253 -0.56 10.04 16.12
C ALA A 253 -0.83 9.11 17.32
N LEU A 254 -1.06 9.65 18.52
CA LEU A 254 -1.51 8.87 19.68
C LEU A 254 -2.85 8.17 19.42
N TRP A 255 -3.84 8.83 18.82
CA TRP A 255 -5.11 8.17 18.44
C TRP A 255 -4.89 7.05 17.42
N GLY A 256 -3.91 7.19 16.51
CA GLY A 256 -3.54 6.14 15.56
C GLY A 256 -2.85 4.94 16.21
N ILE A 257 -2.14 5.15 17.32
CA ILE A 257 -1.56 4.08 18.13
C ILE A 257 -2.65 3.43 18.98
N GLU A 258 -3.45 4.21 19.72
CA GLU A 258 -4.60 3.74 20.52
C GLU A 258 -5.55 2.86 19.68
N GLY A 259 -5.87 3.31 18.47
CA GLY A 259 -6.73 2.64 17.51
C GLY A 259 -6.07 1.52 16.69
N LEU A 260 -4.78 1.21 16.88
CA LEU A 260 -4.09 0.17 16.08
C LEU A 260 -4.75 -1.23 16.12
N PRO A 261 -5.38 -1.69 17.23
CA PRO A 261 -6.16 -2.92 17.23
C PRO A 261 -7.42 -2.87 16.33
N GLU A 262 -7.89 -1.68 15.97
CA GLU A 262 -9.07 -1.48 15.11
C GLU A 262 -8.70 -1.29 13.62
N LEU A 263 -7.41 -1.37 13.28
CA LEU A 263 -6.90 -1.20 11.91
C LEU A 263 -6.55 -2.53 11.22
N GLY A 264 -6.70 -2.54 9.90
CA GLY A 264 -6.02 -3.45 8.97
C GLY A 264 -5.07 -2.71 8.02
N GLU A 265 -4.36 -3.43 7.17
CA GLU A 265 -3.55 -2.89 6.08
C GLU A 265 -4.00 -3.49 4.74
N ILE A 266 -4.08 -2.66 3.69
CA ILE A 266 -4.41 -3.10 2.33
C ILE A 266 -3.29 -2.66 1.37
N TYR A 267 -2.65 -3.62 0.70
CA TYR A 267 -1.51 -3.37 -0.18
C TYR A 267 -1.78 -3.79 -1.63
N PRO A 268 -2.06 -2.83 -2.55
CA PRO A 268 -2.17 -3.07 -3.98
C PRO A 268 -0.80 -3.32 -4.65
N LEU A 269 -0.45 -4.59 -4.90
CA LEU A 269 0.85 -5.06 -5.39
C LEU A 269 0.83 -5.70 -6.80
N GLY A 270 -0.34 -5.85 -7.43
CA GLY A 270 -0.54 -6.53 -8.72
C GLY A 270 0.07 -5.87 -9.98
N GLY A 271 1.21 -5.19 -9.85
CA GLY A 271 1.98 -4.61 -10.95
C GLY A 271 3.40 -5.17 -11.02
N ALA A 272 3.83 -5.58 -12.21
CA ALA A 272 5.19 -6.02 -12.47
C ALA A 272 6.20 -4.85 -12.43
N GLY A 273 7.46 -5.17 -12.13
CA GLY A 273 8.59 -4.24 -12.01
C GLY A 273 9.12 -3.68 -13.34
N ASP A 274 8.40 -3.88 -14.45
CA ASP A 274 8.74 -3.47 -15.82
C ASP A 274 9.34 -2.05 -15.90
N ARG A 275 8.70 -1.07 -15.25
CA ARG A 275 9.16 0.33 -15.29
C ARG A 275 10.48 0.56 -14.57
N LEU A 276 10.82 -0.28 -13.60
CA LEU A 276 12.12 -0.28 -12.92
C LEU A 276 13.18 -0.98 -13.77
N GLY A 277 12.78 -1.93 -14.62
CA GLY A 277 13.68 -2.87 -15.30
C GLY A 277 14.11 -4.03 -14.39
N LEU A 278 13.32 -4.37 -13.36
CA LEU A 278 13.63 -5.46 -12.44
C LEU A 278 13.30 -6.79 -13.12
N VAL A 279 14.31 -7.62 -13.35
CA VAL A 279 14.19 -8.95 -13.98
C VAL A 279 14.83 -10.03 -13.12
N ASP A 280 14.36 -11.26 -13.30
CA ASP A 280 15.02 -12.46 -12.80
C ASP A 280 16.36 -12.69 -13.54
N PRO A 281 17.47 -13.00 -12.85
CA PRO A 281 18.78 -13.15 -13.49
C PRO A 281 18.95 -14.47 -14.24
N VAL A 282 18.04 -15.45 -14.09
CA VAL A 282 18.07 -16.76 -14.75
C VAL A 282 17.06 -16.81 -15.91
N THR A 283 15.82 -16.38 -15.69
CA THR A 283 14.77 -16.43 -16.74
C THR A 283 14.68 -15.17 -17.59
N GLY A 284 15.16 -14.02 -17.09
CA GLY A 284 15.01 -12.71 -17.73
C GLY A 284 13.60 -12.11 -17.60
N GLU A 285 12.65 -12.80 -16.96
CA GLU A 285 11.28 -12.32 -16.78
C GLU A 285 11.21 -11.16 -15.77
N CYS A 286 10.25 -10.24 -15.95
CA CYS A 286 10.16 -9.05 -15.08
C CYS A 286 9.47 -9.36 -13.74
N LEU A 287 10.20 -9.28 -12.65
CA LEU A 287 9.73 -9.58 -11.29
C LEU A 287 8.81 -8.47 -10.71
N PRO A 288 7.95 -8.77 -9.72
CA PRO A 288 7.16 -7.76 -9.02
C PRO A 288 8.01 -6.69 -8.33
N ALA A 289 7.52 -5.44 -8.29
CA ALA A 289 8.21 -4.35 -7.60
C ALA A 289 8.43 -4.63 -6.08
N ALA A 290 7.57 -5.46 -5.48
CA ALA A 290 7.70 -5.94 -4.09
C ALA A 290 9.05 -6.63 -3.79
N LEU A 291 9.66 -7.28 -4.80
CA LEU A 291 10.93 -8.01 -4.68
C LEU A 291 12.16 -7.11 -4.85
N LEU A 292 12.01 -5.82 -5.20
CA LEU A 292 13.14 -4.91 -5.43
C LEU A 292 14.03 -4.80 -4.18
N PRO A 293 15.34 -5.11 -4.26
CA PRO A 293 16.28 -4.88 -3.16
C PRO A 293 16.57 -3.38 -2.99
N TYR A 294 16.39 -2.85 -1.78
CA TYR A 294 16.50 -1.43 -1.44
C TYR A 294 16.90 -1.31 0.04
N CYS A 295 17.92 -0.54 0.38
CA CYS A 295 18.46 -0.45 1.75
C CYS A 295 18.73 -1.83 2.41
N GLY A 296 19.29 -2.78 1.65
CA GLY A 296 19.64 -4.13 2.11
C GLY A 296 18.48 -5.14 2.13
N ARG A 297 17.26 -4.74 1.76
CA ARG A 297 16.01 -5.52 1.98
C ARG A 297 15.07 -5.48 0.80
N THR A 298 14.07 -6.36 0.74
CA THR A 298 13.00 -6.20 -0.26
C THR A 298 12.06 -5.05 0.13
N LEU A 299 11.44 -4.36 -0.84
CA LEU A 299 10.47 -3.31 -0.53
C LEU A 299 9.29 -3.81 0.32
N LEU A 300 8.84 -5.05 0.12
CA LEU A 300 7.79 -5.66 0.96
C LEU A 300 8.27 -5.89 2.40
N GLU A 301 9.50 -6.36 2.59
CA GLU A 301 10.09 -6.55 3.92
C GLU A 301 10.19 -5.21 4.68
N GLY A 302 10.58 -4.12 4.00
CA GLY A 302 10.52 -2.77 4.56
C GLY A 302 9.10 -2.38 5.00
N LEU A 303 8.12 -2.58 4.10
CA LEU A 303 6.71 -2.26 4.34
C LEU A 303 6.12 -2.99 5.55
N ILE A 304 6.54 -4.23 5.80
CA ILE A 304 6.11 -5.05 6.96
C ILE A 304 6.90 -4.68 8.23
N ARG A 305 8.18 -4.32 8.14
CA ARG A 305 8.97 -3.85 9.29
C ARG A 305 8.44 -2.52 9.85
N ASP A 306 7.97 -1.62 8.99
CA ASP A 306 7.21 -0.40 9.39
C ASP A 306 5.94 -0.72 10.20
N LEU A 307 5.28 -1.83 9.87
CA LEU A 307 4.07 -2.28 10.56
C LEU A 307 4.42 -2.88 11.93
N GLN A 308 5.40 -3.79 11.97
CA GLN A 308 5.90 -4.41 13.19
C GLN A 308 6.44 -3.37 14.20
N ALA A 309 7.04 -2.27 13.73
CA ALA A 309 7.47 -1.19 14.61
C ALA A 309 6.31 -0.42 15.27
N ARG A 310 5.17 -0.26 14.60
CA ARG A 310 3.95 0.34 15.18
C ARG A 310 3.29 -0.60 16.18
N GLU A 311 3.23 -1.89 15.86
CA GLU A 311 2.70 -2.93 16.76
C GLU A 311 3.58 -3.12 18.01
N PHE A 312 4.90 -3.07 17.83
CA PHE A 312 5.86 -3.04 18.95
C PHE A 312 5.73 -1.76 19.78
N LEU A 313 5.51 -0.58 19.16
CA LEU A 313 5.23 0.64 19.91
C LEU A 313 3.93 0.53 20.75
N TYR A 314 2.87 -0.02 20.17
CA TYR A 314 1.63 -0.32 20.89
C TYR A 314 1.89 -1.24 22.09
N PHE A 315 2.64 -2.33 21.88
CA PHE A 315 3.07 -3.23 22.96
C PHE A 315 3.87 -2.51 24.05
N LYS A 316 4.85 -1.66 23.69
CA LYS A 316 5.70 -0.93 24.64
C LYS A 316 4.93 0.11 25.47
N ILE A 317 3.78 0.60 25.00
CA ILE A 317 2.90 1.54 25.71
C ILE A 317 1.85 0.80 26.56
N TYR A 318 1.13 -0.17 25.98
CA TYR A 318 -0.05 -0.80 26.61
C TYR A 318 0.21 -2.19 27.21
N GLY A 319 1.40 -2.77 27.04
CA GLY A 319 1.76 -4.10 27.54
C GLY A 319 1.02 -5.25 26.84
N ARG A 320 0.48 -5.02 25.64
CA ARG A 320 -0.33 -5.99 24.88
C ARG A 320 0.15 -6.06 23.44
N GLN A 321 0.37 -7.26 22.92
CA GLN A 321 0.63 -7.47 21.50
C GLN A 321 -0.68 -7.40 20.71
N THR A 322 -0.67 -6.65 19.61
CA THR A 322 -1.66 -6.73 18.53
C THR A 322 -0.94 -7.15 17.26
N ILE A 323 -1.57 -8.01 16.46
CA ILE A 323 -1.16 -8.26 15.08
C ILE A 323 -2.24 -7.67 14.18
N THR A 324 -1.82 -6.77 13.28
CA THR A 324 -2.63 -6.11 12.27
C THR A 324 -2.73 -7.02 11.03
N PRO A 325 -3.94 -7.38 10.59
CA PRO A 325 -4.14 -8.21 9.40
C PRO A 325 -3.78 -7.44 8.13
N VAL A 326 -3.13 -8.13 7.19
CA VAL A 326 -2.61 -7.54 5.94
C VAL A 326 -3.27 -8.20 4.72
N ALA A 327 -4.09 -7.45 4.00
CA ALA A 327 -4.69 -7.91 2.75
C ALA A 327 -3.86 -7.44 1.54
N ILE A 328 -3.48 -8.35 0.65
CA ILE A 328 -2.55 -8.10 -0.46
C ILE A 328 -3.24 -8.39 -1.79
N MET A 329 -3.41 -7.36 -2.62
CA MET A 329 -3.93 -7.52 -3.98
C MET A 329 -2.78 -7.78 -4.96
N THR A 330 -2.79 -8.93 -5.63
CA THR A 330 -1.76 -9.40 -6.58
C THR A 330 -2.35 -9.51 -8.00
N SER A 331 -1.60 -10.04 -8.96
CA SER A 331 -2.11 -10.44 -10.28
C SER A 331 -1.33 -11.62 -10.84
N SER A 332 -1.90 -12.32 -11.81
CA SER A 332 -1.22 -13.39 -12.56
C SER A 332 -0.22 -12.91 -13.63
N VAL A 333 -0.06 -11.60 -13.86
CA VAL A 333 0.94 -11.08 -14.82
C VAL A 333 2.36 -11.37 -14.34
N LYS A 334 3.11 -12.15 -15.13
CA LYS A 334 4.52 -12.51 -14.84
C LYS A 334 4.68 -13.10 -13.44
N ASN A 335 3.80 -14.08 -13.13
CA ASN A 335 3.81 -14.85 -11.89
C ASN A 335 3.83 -13.98 -10.62
N ASN A 336 3.15 -12.81 -10.67
CA ASN A 336 3.24 -11.80 -9.61
C ASN A 336 2.61 -12.26 -8.29
N HIS A 337 1.55 -13.07 -8.34
CA HIS A 337 0.99 -13.72 -7.16
C HIS A 337 2.02 -14.67 -6.53
N GLU A 338 2.56 -15.60 -7.31
CA GLU A 338 3.48 -16.66 -6.90
C GLU A 338 4.78 -16.08 -6.33
N HIS A 339 5.39 -15.11 -7.01
CA HIS A 339 6.62 -14.45 -6.55
C HIS A 339 6.45 -13.70 -5.22
N VAL A 340 5.27 -13.09 -4.96
CA VAL A 340 5.00 -12.38 -3.71
C VAL A 340 4.66 -13.38 -2.59
N THR A 341 3.86 -14.42 -2.87
CA THR A 341 3.56 -15.49 -1.90
C THR A 341 4.85 -16.21 -1.48
N ALA A 342 5.68 -16.64 -2.43
CA ALA A 342 6.96 -17.30 -2.15
C ALA A 342 8.00 -16.38 -1.48
N LEU A 343 7.87 -15.05 -1.60
CA LEU A 343 8.66 -14.09 -0.80
C LEU A 343 8.21 -14.09 0.66
N CYS A 344 6.89 -14.09 0.92
CA CYS A 344 6.35 -14.18 2.27
C CYS A 344 6.69 -15.52 2.94
N GLU A 345 6.53 -16.64 2.23
CA GLU A 345 6.85 -17.99 2.74
C GLU A 345 8.34 -18.14 3.06
N ARG A 346 9.25 -17.71 2.16
CA ARG A 346 10.70 -17.73 2.37
C ARG A 346 11.13 -16.87 3.57
N LEU A 347 10.40 -15.81 3.87
CA LEU A 347 10.60 -14.96 5.05
C LEU A 347 9.72 -15.38 6.24
N ASN A 348 9.18 -16.61 6.23
CA ASN A 348 8.37 -17.21 7.29
C ASN A 348 7.25 -16.27 7.77
N TRP A 349 6.48 -15.72 6.82
CA TRP A 349 5.40 -14.76 7.07
C TRP A 349 5.84 -13.54 7.91
N PHE A 350 7.12 -13.17 7.83
CA PHE A 350 7.78 -12.14 8.64
C PHE A 350 7.65 -12.37 10.17
N GLY A 351 7.45 -13.61 10.60
CA GLY A 351 7.13 -13.95 11.99
C GLY A 351 5.71 -13.57 12.42
N ARG A 352 4.75 -13.45 11.50
CA ARG A 352 3.35 -13.05 11.79
C ARG A 352 2.33 -14.20 11.69
N GLY A 353 2.73 -15.36 11.16
CA GLY A 353 1.85 -16.49 10.82
C GLY A 353 1.01 -16.25 9.56
N ARG A 354 0.71 -17.32 8.80
CA ARG A 354 -0.03 -17.26 7.52
C ARG A 354 -1.42 -16.65 7.68
N GLN A 355 -2.11 -16.89 8.79
CA GLN A 355 -3.50 -16.47 9.02
C GLN A 355 -3.70 -14.95 9.13
N ASN A 356 -2.62 -14.19 9.34
CA ASN A 356 -2.65 -12.72 9.41
C ASN A 356 -2.41 -12.03 8.05
N PHE A 357 -2.24 -12.81 6.99
CA PHE A 357 -2.22 -12.34 5.61
C PHE A 357 -3.43 -12.88 4.85
N GLU A 358 -3.93 -12.14 3.85
CA GLU A 358 -4.84 -12.71 2.87
C GLU A 358 -4.60 -12.13 1.48
N PHE A 359 -4.60 -13.00 0.46
CA PHE A 359 -4.26 -12.66 -0.91
C PHE A 359 -5.48 -12.74 -1.80
N PHE A 360 -5.57 -11.80 -2.73
CA PHE A 360 -6.60 -11.80 -3.77
C PHE A 360 -6.01 -11.26 -5.07
N GLU A 361 -6.27 -11.94 -6.18
CA GLU A 361 -5.76 -11.54 -7.49
C GLU A 361 -6.76 -10.64 -8.21
N GLN A 362 -6.23 -9.61 -8.89
CA GLN A 362 -6.99 -8.85 -9.88
C GLN A 362 -6.93 -9.54 -11.25
N PRO A 363 -8.05 -9.60 -11.99
CA PRO A 363 -8.12 -10.27 -13.28
C PRO A 363 -7.32 -9.52 -14.35
N LEU A 364 -7.02 -10.24 -15.43
CA LEU A 364 -6.40 -9.67 -16.62
C LEU A 364 -7.49 -9.17 -17.58
N VAL A 365 -7.32 -7.96 -18.11
CA VAL A 365 -8.32 -7.32 -18.97
C VAL A 365 -7.72 -7.00 -20.34
N PRO A 366 -8.49 -7.16 -21.44
CA PRO A 366 -7.97 -7.07 -22.80
C PRO A 366 -7.67 -5.63 -23.18
N VAL A 367 -6.58 -5.43 -23.91
CA VAL A 367 -6.23 -4.15 -24.52
C VAL A 367 -7.08 -3.94 -25.77
N VAL A 368 -7.66 -2.75 -25.87
CA VAL A 368 -8.59 -2.30 -26.90
C VAL A 368 -7.91 -1.23 -27.78
N ALA A 369 -7.99 -1.40 -29.10
CA ALA A 369 -7.52 -0.45 -30.09
C ALA A 369 -8.40 0.81 -30.14
N ALA A 370 -7.78 1.99 -30.25
CA ALA A 370 -8.49 3.27 -30.25
C ALA A 370 -9.23 3.58 -31.57
N LYS A 371 -8.87 2.90 -32.66
CA LYS A 371 -9.39 3.09 -34.03
C LYS A 371 -10.87 2.68 -34.16
N ASP A 372 -11.21 1.54 -33.56
CA ASP A 372 -12.41 0.76 -33.84
C ASP A 372 -12.98 0.02 -32.61
N GLY A 373 -12.28 0.07 -31.46
CA GLY A 373 -12.69 -0.68 -30.27
C GLY A 373 -12.42 -2.18 -30.33
N LYS A 374 -11.57 -2.67 -31.25
CA LYS A 374 -11.20 -4.08 -31.35
C LYS A 374 -10.19 -4.48 -30.27
N TRP A 375 -10.31 -5.68 -29.73
CA TRP A 375 -9.31 -6.25 -28.82
C TRP A 375 -8.03 -6.59 -29.60
N LEU A 376 -6.87 -6.15 -29.10
CA LEU A 376 -5.57 -6.53 -29.65
C LEU A 376 -5.28 -7.99 -29.33
N ILE A 377 -4.76 -8.73 -30.32
CA ILE A 377 -4.38 -10.14 -30.19
C ILE A 377 -2.93 -10.33 -30.58
N SER A 378 -2.22 -11.20 -29.86
CA SER A 378 -0.92 -11.70 -30.29
C SER A 378 -1.09 -12.83 -31.31
N ARG A 379 -2.14 -13.65 -31.19
CA ARG A 379 -2.60 -14.61 -32.19
C ARG A 379 -4.05 -15.01 -31.90
N SER A 380 -4.67 -15.80 -32.79
CA SER A 380 -5.94 -16.48 -32.53
C SER A 380 -5.93 -17.15 -31.15
N LEU A 381 -7.04 -17.01 -30.42
CA LEU A 381 -7.23 -17.46 -29.03
C LEU A 381 -6.30 -16.81 -27.98
N PHE A 382 -5.50 -15.79 -28.33
CA PHE A 382 -4.52 -15.19 -27.42
C PHE A 382 -4.56 -13.64 -27.41
N PRO A 383 -5.54 -13.05 -26.69
CA PRO A 383 -5.67 -11.60 -26.56
C PRO A 383 -4.58 -10.96 -25.69
N VAL A 384 -4.13 -9.76 -26.08
CA VAL A 384 -3.16 -8.97 -25.32
C VAL A 384 -3.82 -8.41 -24.06
N CYS A 385 -3.60 -9.04 -22.92
CA CYS A 385 -4.22 -8.66 -21.64
C CYS A 385 -3.24 -7.96 -20.69
N LYS A 386 -3.75 -7.03 -19.87
CA LYS A 386 -2.99 -6.27 -18.85
C LYS A 386 -3.87 -6.05 -17.61
N PRO A 387 -3.33 -5.69 -16.42
CA PRO A 387 -4.17 -5.49 -15.23
C PRO A 387 -5.07 -4.25 -15.34
N GLY A 388 -6.30 -4.38 -14.81
CA GLY A 388 -7.40 -3.40 -14.88
C GLY A 388 -7.30 -2.18 -13.94
N GLY A 389 -6.10 -1.87 -13.44
CA GLY A 389 -5.87 -0.76 -12.51
C GLY A 389 -6.19 -1.09 -11.04
N HIS A 390 -5.59 -0.33 -10.12
CA HIS A 390 -5.63 -0.65 -8.69
C HIS A 390 -6.95 -0.33 -7.99
N GLY A 391 -7.91 0.32 -8.66
CA GLY A 391 -9.28 0.52 -8.16
C GLY A 391 -10.10 -0.77 -8.03
N ALA A 392 -9.68 -1.85 -8.71
CA ALA A 392 -10.31 -3.16 -8.63
C ALA A 392 -10.34 -3.71 -7.19
N VAL A 393 -9.43 -3.24 -6.34
CA VAL A 393 -9.29 -3.62 -4.93
C VAL A 393 -10.61 -3.59 -4.15
N TRP A 394 -11.52 -2.66 -4.45
CA TRP A 394 -12.75 -2.48 -3.67
C TRP A 394 -13.84 -3.51 -4.01
N LYS A 395 -14.06 -3.78 -5.30
CA LYS A 395 -14.97 -4.87 -5.70
C LYS A 395 -14.37 -6.23 -5.35
N LEU A 396 -13.07 -6.45 -5.62
CA LEU A 396 -12.42 -7.72 -5.29
C LEU A 396 -12.41 -8.00 -3.77
N ALA A 397 -12.20 -6.99 -2.92
CA ALA A 397 -12.28 -7.15 -1.48
C ALA A 397 -13.69 -7.54 -0.97
N TYR A 398 -14.73 -7.22 -1.74
CA TYR A 398 -16.09 -7.71 -1.49
C TYR A 398 -16.29 -9.13 -2.07
N ASP A 399 -16.03 -9.31 -3.37
CA ASP A 399 -16.22 -10.58 -4.09
C ASP A 399 -15.43 -11.75 -3.48
N LYS A 400 -14.24 -11.48 -2.90
CA LYS A 400 -13.34 -12.48 -2.29
C LYS A 400 -13.45 -12.57 -0.77
N GLY A 401 -14.39 -11.86 -0.14
CA GLY A 401 -14.67 -11.99 1.30
C GLY A 401 -13.72 -11.24 2.25
N ILE A 402 -12.86 -10.36 1.73
CA ILE A 402 -11.78 -9.68 2.47
C ILE A 402 -12.32 -8.71 3.52
N PHE A 403 -13.41 -7.98 3.24
CA PHE A 403 -14.05 -7.13 4.26
C PHE A 403 -14.56 -7.97 5.44
N GLN A 404 -15.18 -9.12 5.18
CA GLN A 404 -15.70 -9.98 6.24
C GLN A 404 -14.56 -10.71 6.99
N TRP A 405 -13.42 -10.95 6.35
CA TRP A 405 -12.18 -11.37 7.01
C TRP A 405 -11.67 -10.30 8.00
N PHE A 406 -11.58 -9.04 7.59
CA PHE A 406 -11.25 -7.94 8.51
C PHE A 406 -12.26 -7.79 9.67
N HIS A 407 -13.57 -7.91 9.40
CA HIS A 407 -14.62 -7.84 10.43
C HIS A 407 -14.52 -8.97 11.46
N ARG A 408 -14.13 -10.20 11.05
CA ARG A 408 -13.85 -11.32 12.00
C ARG A 408 -12.69 -11.01 12.95
N TYR A 409 -11.70 -10.25 12.48
CA TYR A 409 -10.62 -9.72 13.30
C TYR A 409 -10.99 -8.42 14.06
N GLY A 410 -12.24 -7.95 13.99
CA GLY A 410 -12.73 -6.77 14.72
C GLY A 410 -12.24 -5.42 14.20
N ARG A 411 -11.71 -5.34 12.97
CA ARG A 411 -11.17 -4.09 12.43
C ARG A 411 -12.28 -3.21 11.87
N LYS A 412 -12.16 -1.89 12.07
CA LYS A 412 -13.11 -0.87 11.61
C LYS A 412 -12.57 -0.08 10.43
N GLY A 413 -11.28 0.27 10.47
CA GLY A 413 -10.59 0.99 9.40
C GLY A 413 -9.41 0.20 8.85
N ALA A 414 -8.82 0.71 7.78
CA ALA A 414 -7.54 0.23 7.26
C ALA A 414 -6.71 1.35 6.66
N THR A 415 -5.38 1.20 6.67
CA THR A 415 -4.48 2.02 5.85
C THR A 415 -4.20 1.34 4.52
N VAL A 416 -4.13 2.13 3.44
CA VAL A 416 -3.94 1.65 2.07
C VAL A 416 -2.77 2.37 1.45
N ARG A 417 -1.73 1.64 1.03
CA ARG A 417 -0.51 2.23 0.43
C ARG A 417 0.16 1.29 -0.57
N GLN A 418 0.85 1.88 -1.55
CA GLN A 418 1.65 1.15 -2.54
C GLN A 418 3.06 0.85 -2.01
N VAL A 419 3.57 -0.37 -2.23
CA VAL A 419 4.89 -0.84 -1.76
C VAL A 419 6.08 -0.01 -2.25
N SER A 420 5.92 0.80 -3.30
CA SER A 420 6.98 1.64 -3.84
C SER A 420 7.44 2.77 -2.90
N ASN A 421 6.62 3.17 -1.93
CA ASN A 421 6.88 4.38 -1.13
C ASN A 421 7.59 4.06 0.20
N VAL A 422 8.90 4.35 0.26
CA VAL A 422 9.81 3.90 1.32
C VAL A 422 9.90 4.83 2.55
N VAL A 423 9.18 5.95 2.55
CA VAL A 423 9.17 6.91 3.68
C VAL A 423 7.82 7.00 4.40
N ALA A 424 6.76 6.42 3.81
CA ALA A 424 5.35 6.60 4.18
C ALA A 424 4.97 6.38 5.66
N ALA A 425 5.72 5.55 6.39
CA ALA A 425 5.51 5.26 7.81
C ALA A 425 6.77 5.49 8.67
N THR A 426 7.72 6.28 8.15
CA THR A 426 8.98 6.60 8.86
C THR A 426 8.85 7.77 9.83
N ASP A 427 7.68 8.41 9.91
CA ASP A 427 7.33 9.44 10.89
C ASP A 427 5.85 9.34 11.33
N LEU A 428 5.37 10.35 12.05
CA LEU A 428 4.01 10.39 12.60
C LEU A 428 2.86 10.40 11.55
N THR A 429 3.14 10.65 10.26
CA THR A 429 2.10 10.92 9.24
C THR A 429 1.04 9.82 9.14
N LEU A 430 1.45 8.55 9.02
CA LEU A 430 0.52 7.43 8.82
C LEU A 430 -0.34 7.18 10.07
N LEU A 431 0.23 7.36 11.25
CA LEU A 431 -0.49 7.24 12.52
C LEU A 431 -1.46 8.41 12.72
N ALA A 432 -1.06 9.64 12.42
CA ALA A 432 -1.94 10.80 12.48
C ALA A 432 -3.12 10.69 11.50
N LEU A 433 -2.86 10.22 10.27
CA LEU A 433 -3.89 9.92 9.27
C LEU A 433 -4.91 8.91 9.80
N ALA A 434 -4.46 7.74 10.25
CA ALA A 434 -5.35 6.68 10.73
C ALA A 434 -6.07 7.06 12.03
N GLY A 435 -5.39 7.77 12.93
CA GLY A 435 -5.92 8.26 14.20
C GLY A 435 -7.06 9.25 14.01
N LEU A 436 -6.93 10.22 13.10
CA LEU A 436 -8.01 11.14 12.74
C LEU A 436 -9.19 10.39 12.10
N GLY A 437 -8.90 9.41 11.24
CA GLY A 437 -9.89 8.57 10.59
C GLY A 437 -10.81 7.85 11.58
N LEU A 438 -10.20 7.10 12.51
CA LEU A 438 -10.93 6.40 13.58
C LEU A 438 -11.58 7.37 14.57
N ARG A 439 -10.83 8.36 15.08
CA ARG A 439 -11.29 9.25 16.17
C ARG A 439 -12.54 10.04 15.79
N HIS A 440 -12.60 10.51 14.55
CA HIS A 440 -13.68 11.35 14.03
C HIS A 440 -14.67 10.58 13.14
N ASN A 441 -14.58 9.25 13.09
CA ASN A 441 -15.42 8.36 12.28
C ASN A 441 -15.52 8.76 10.78
N LYS A 442 -14.41 9.23 10.22
CA LYS A 442 -14.32 9.66 8.81
C LYS A 442 -14.28 8.42 7.89
N LYS A 443 -14.76 8.55 6.65
CA LYS A 443 -14.84 7.42 5.69
C LYS A 443 -13.56 7.23 4.88
N LEU A 444 -12.86 8.33 4.55
CA LEU A 444 -11.63 8.28 3.77
C LEU A 444 -10.72 9.46 4.14
N GLY A 445 -9.42 9.18 4.30
CA GLY A 445 -8.40 10.20 4.53
C GLY A 445 -7.26 10.11 3.53
N PHE A 446 -6.70 11.24 3.13
CA PHE A 446 -5.52 11.34 2.26
C PHE A 446 -4.31 11.89 3.04
N ALA A 447 -3.14 11.25 2.93
CA ALA A 447 -1.88 11.92 3.25
C ALA A 447 -1.29 12.59 2.00
N SER A 448 -0.90 13.85 2.12
CA SER A 448 -0.61 14.72 0.99
C SER A 448 0.54 15.68 1.28
N CYS A 449 1.04 16.33 0.22
CA CYS A 449 2.16 17.26 0.28
C CYS A 449 2.17 18.17 -0.96
N GLU A 450 3.10 19.12 -0.99
CA GLU A 450 3.46 19.89 -2.18
C GLU A 450 3.67 18.99 -3.42
N ARG A 451 3.14 19.44 -4.58
CA ARG A 451 3.28 18.73 -5.85
C ARG A 451 4.39 19.38 -6.69
N ASN A 452 5.35 18.57 -7.14
CA ASN A 452 6.35 19.05 -8.08
C ASN A 452 5.72 19.22 -9.47
N VAL A 453 5.97 20.36 -10.12
CA VAL A 453 5.58 20.62 -11.53
C VAL A 453 6.11 19.50 -12.44
N GLY A 454 5.26 18.97 -13.33
CA GLY A 454 5.60 17.87 -14.24
C GLY A 454 5.68 16.48 -13.57
N ALA A 455 5.27 16.33 -12.32
CA ALA A 455 5.23 15.02 -11.66
C ALA A 455 4.08 14.14 -12.20
N THR A 456 4.34 12.84 -12.36
CA THR A 456 3.29 11.83 -12.69
C THR A 456 2.49 11.42 -11.45
N GLU A 457 2.06 12.42 -10.70
CA GLU A 457 1.19 12.35 -9.51
C GLU A 457 -0.06 13.18 -9.79
N GLY A 458 -1.24 12.57 -9.57
CA GLY A 458 -2.50 13.30 -9.51
C GLY A 458 -2.55 14.27 -8.32
N ILE A 459 -3.64 15.01 -8.23
CA ILE A 459 -3.87 16.03 -7.19
C ILE A 459 -5.08 15.66 -6.34
N ASN A 460 -5.06 16.09 -5.07
CA ASN A 460 -6.25 16.11 -4.23
C ASN A 460 -6.96 17.46 -4.38
N VAL A 461 -8.29 17.41 -4.53
CA VAL A 461 -9.16 18.58 -4.74
C VAL A 461 -10.35 18.52 -3.79
N LEU A 462 -10.77 19.68 -3.27
CA LEU A 462 -12.10 19.82 -2.70
C LEU A 462 -13.07 20.11 -3.85
N VAL A 463 -13.99 19.18 -4.10
CA VAL A 463 -15.11 19.37 -5.03
C VAL A 463 -16.24 20.06 -4.29
N GLU A 464 -16.75 21.14 -4.89
CA GLU A 464 -18.09 21.64 -4.65
C GLU A 464 -18.94 21.30 -5.88
N LYS A 465 -20.06 20.59 -5.68
CA LYS A 465 -21.00 20.24 -6.73
C LYS A 465 -22.42 20.66 -6.38
N GLN A 466 -23.23 21.06 -7.36
CA GLN A 466 -24.69 21.16 -7.22
C GLN A 466 -25.37 20.09 -8.09
N ASN A 467 -26.34 19.35 -7.54
CA ASN A 467 -27.14 18.38 -8.30
C ASN A 467 -28.32 19.06 -9.04
N LEU A 468 -28.99 18.32 -9.92
CA LEU A 468 -30.16 18.80 -10.68
C LEU A 468 -31.37 19.18 -9.81
N GLU A 469 -31.40 18.77 -8.54
CA GLU A 469 -32.43 19.07 -7.55
C GLU A 469 -32.09 20.33 -6.72
N GLY A 470 -30.97 20.99 -7.03
CA GLY A 470 -30.49 22.20 -6.36
C GLY A 470 -29.71 21.96 -5.06
N GLN A 471 -29.59 20.72 -4.60
CA GLN A 471 -28.78 20.37 -3.42
C GLN A 471 -27.28 20.48 -3.73
N TRP A 472 -26.51 20.88 -2.74
CA TRP A 472 -25.04 20.97 -2.83
C TRP A 472 -24.40 19.69 -2.28
N ALA A 473 -23.25 19.32 -2.81
CA ALA A 473 -22.49 18.14 -2.41
C ALA A 473 -21.00 18.48 -2.35
N TYR A 474 -20.34 18.13 -1.25
CA TYR A 474 -18.94 18.48 -0.98
C TYR A 474 -18.10 17.27 -0.62
N GLY A 475 -16.84 17.23 -1.05
CA GLY A 475 -15.92 16.17 -0.67
C GLY A 475 -14.51 16.38 -1.19
N ILE A 476 -13.52 15.85 -0.48
CA ILE A 476 -12.13 15.77 -0.97
C ILE A 476 -11.99 14.50 -1.80
N THR A 477 -11.59 14.64 -3.06
CA THR A 477 -11.32 13.54 -4.01
C THR A 477 -10.01 13.78 -4.76
N CYS A 478 -9.67 12.89 -5.70
CA CYS A 478 -8.47 12.97 -6.52
C CYS A 478 -8.79 13.14 -8.01
N ILE A 479 -8.00 13.96 -8.71
CA ILE A 479 -7.95 13.99 -10.18
C ILE A 479 -6.60 13.43 -10.62
N GLU A 480 -6.61 12.46 -11.54
CA GLU A 480 -5.37 11.85 -12.05
C GLU A 480 -4.62 12.77 -13.02
N TYR A 481 -3.29 12.65 -13.03
CA TYR A 481 -2.41 13.52 -13.85
C TYR A 481 -2.69 13.42 -15.36
N THR A 482 -3.29 12.32 -15.81
CA THR A 482 -3.69 12.11 -17.21
C THR A 482 -4.94 12.89 -17.61
N GLU A 483 -5.75 13.34 -16.64
CA GLU A 483 -7.03 14.02 -16.86
C GLU A 483 -6.97 15.53 -16.64
N PHE A 484 -5.83 16.11 -16.27
CA PHE A 484 -5.70 17.55 -15.99
C PHE A 484 -6.23 18.43 -17.14
N GLU A 485 -5.95 18.05 -18.39
CA GLU A 485 -6.46 18.69 -19.62
C GLU A 485 -8.00 18.76 -19.66
N LYS A 486 -8.69 17.69 -19.24
CA LYS A 486 -10.17 17.59 -19.18
C LYS A 486 -10.78 18.52 -18.11
N TYR A 487 -10.00 18.90 -17.10
CA TYR A 487 -10.40 19.82 -16.03
C TYR A 487 -9.79 21.22 -16.18
N GLY A 488 -9.14 21.53 -17.30
CA GLY A 488 -8.49 22.83 -17.54
C GLY A 488 -7.30 23.13 -16.61
N ILE A 489 -6.71 22.10 -16.00
CA ILE A 489 -5.64 22.24 -15.01
C ILE A 489 -4.29 22.29 -15.74
N ILE A 490 -3.54 23.37 -15.52
CA ILE A 490 -2.28 23.66 -16.24
C ILE A 490 -1.09 23.32 -15.34
N ASP A 491 -0.30 22.32 -15.71
CA ASP A 491 0.91 21.89 -14.98
C ASP A 491 2.12 22.81 -15.27
N THR A 492 1.99 24.09 -14.91
CA THR A 492 3.02 25.13 -15.05
C THR A 492 3.44 25.67 -13.68
N ALA A 493 4.71 26.05 -13.56
CA ALA A 493 5.21 26.70 -12.34
C ALA A 493 4.48 28.03 -12.08
N VAL A 494 3.79 28.10 -10.95
CA VAL A 494 3.06 29.28 -10.48
C VAL A 494 4.06 30.42 -10.23
N SER A 495 4.02 31.46 -11.06
CA SER A 495 4.86 32.66 -10.86
C SER A 495 4.40 33.43 -9.63
N LEU A 496 5.32 34.17 -8.99
CA LEU A 496 5.03 34.91 -7.75
C LEU A 496 3.98 36.00 -8.03
N GLY A 497 2.74 35.78 -7.58
CA GLY A 497 1.58 36.64 -7.86
C GLY A 497 0.61 36.13 -8.94
N SER A 498 0.82 34.92 -9.49
CA SER A 498 -0.16 34.24 -10.35
C SER A 498 -1.47 33.94 -9.61
N LEU A 499 -2.58 33.88 -10.36
CA LEU A 499 -3.91 33.53 -9.85
C LEU A 499 -4.17 32.01 -9.79
N GLN A 500 -3.32 31.20 -10.44
CA GLN A 500 -3.47 29.74 -10.49
C GLN A 500 -3.44 29.11 -9.09
N ALA A 501 -4.25 28.09 -8.89
CA ALA A 501 -4.30 27.30 -7.66
C ALA A 501 -3.24 26.19 -7.70
N ASP A 502 -2.34 26.17 -6.71
CA ASP A 502 -1.42 25.04 -6.51
C ASP A 502 -2.15 23.93 -5.73
N PHE A 503 -2.45 22.82 -6.42
CA PHE A 503 -3.19 21.70 -5.85
C PHE A 503 -2.22 20.63 -5.31
N PRO A 504 -2.43 20.12 -4.09
CA PRO A 504 -1.49 19.24 -3.42
C PRO A 504 -1.50 17.82 -4.00
N ALA A 505 -0.37 17.14 -3.94
CA ALA A 505 -0.17 15.83 -4.56
C ALA A 505 -0.99 14.72 -3.87
N ASN A 506 -1.69 13.91 -4.65
CA ASN A 506 -2.12 12.60 -4.21
C ASN A 506 -0.91 11.66 -4.12
N THR A 507 -0.60 11.19 -2.91
CA THR A 507 0.54 10.28 -2.68
C THR A 507 0.16 8.79 -2.72
N ASN A 508 -1.14 8.46 -2.86
CA ASN A 508 -1.70 7.12 -2.73
C ASN A 508 -1.37 6.45 -1.38
N ILE A 509 -1.29 7.25 -0.31
CA ILE A 509 -1.41 6.81 1.09
C ILE A 509 -2.78 7.25 1.59
N LEU A 510 -3.63 6.29 1.94
CA LEU A 510 -5.01 6.51 2.36
C LEU A 510 -5.28 5.88 3.73
N TYR A 511 -6.23 6.44 4.47
CA TYR A 511 -7.02 5.74 5.48
C TYR A 511 -8.42 5.50 4.91
N VAL A 512 -9.06 4.37 5.22
CA VAL A 512 -10.43 4.06 4.81
C VAL A 512 -11.23 3.41 5.94
N ASP A 513 -12.50 3.76 6.11
CA ASP A 513 -13.46 2.99 6.92
C ASP A 513 -13.91 1.75 6.13
N LEU A 514 -13.70 0.57 6.71
CA LEU A 514 -13.95 -0.70 6.02
C LEU A 514 -15.43 -0.92 5.71
N ARG A 515 -16.34 -0.42 6.55
CA ARG A 515 -17.78 -0.54 6.35
C ARG A 515 -18.31 0.43 5.29
N ALA A 516 -17.67 1.57 5.10
CA ALA A 516 -17.91 2.49 3.99
C ALA A 516 -17.37 1.92 2.68
N ALA A 517 -16.17 1.34 2.70
CA ALA A 517 -15.58 0.68 1.53
C ALA A 517 -16.39 -0.55 1.08
N GLU A 518 -16.81 -1.40 2.02
CA GLU A 518 -17.63 -2.59 1.75
C GLU A 518 -18.94 -2.22 1.03
N LYS A 519 -19.63 -1.15 1.47
CA LYS A 519 -20.86 -0.65 0.82
C LYS A 519 -20.64 -0.16 -0.62
N VAL A 520 -19.44 0.32 -0.94
CA VAL A 520 -19.10 0.74 -2.32
C VAL A 520 -18.75 -0.48 -3.15
N GLY A 521 -17.94 -1.40 -2.63
CA GLY A 521 -17.62 -2.68 -3.26
C GLY A 521 -18.87 -3.52 -3.57
N SER A 522 -19.82 -3.57 -2.63
CA SER A 522 -21.09 -4.32 -2.75
C SER A 522 -22.14 -3.66 -3.65
N SER A 523 -21.85 -2.54 -4.31
CA SER A 523 -22.88 -1.69 -4.93
C SER A 523 -23.48 -2.24 -6.24
N GLN A 524 -22.89 -3.29 -6.82
CA GLN A 524 -23.35 -3.96 -8.06
C GLN A 524 -23.55 -3.01 -9.27
N ASN A 525 -22.84 -1.87 -9.30
CA ASN A 525 -22.82 -0.91 -10.41
C ASN A 525 -21.44 -0.24 -10.52
N THR A 526 -21.26 0.72 -11.44
CA THR A 526 -19.99 1.42 -11.70
C THR A 526 -19.33 2.01 -10.44
N LYS A 527 -20.08 2.32 -9.38
CA LYS A 527 -19.53 2.82 -8.10
C LYS A 527 -18.50 1.89 -7.46
N CYS A 528 -18.60 0.56 -7.63
CA CYS A 528 -17.60 -0.40 -7.14
C CYS A 528 -16.28 -0.41 -7.94
N LEU A 529 -16.24 0.29 -9.09
CA LEU A 529 -15.09 0.45 -9.98
C LEU A 529 -14.72 1.94 -10.11
N PRO A 530 -14.26 2.60 -9.03
CA PRO A 530 -14.03 4.05 -9.00
C PRO A 530 -12.92 4.52 -9.96
N GLY A 531 -13.00 5.79 -10.39
CA GLY A 531 -11.97 6.44 -11.22
C GLY A 531 -11.71 5.71 -12.54
N MET A 532 -12.76 5.25 -13.21
CA MET A 532 -12.66 4.38 -14.38
C MET A 532 -12.33 5.16 -15.67
N VAL A 533 -11.16 4.87 -16.24
CA VAL A 533 -10.51 5.60 -17.34
C VAL A 533 -9.91 4.65 -18.38
N LEU A 534 -9.54 5.15 -19.55
CA LEU A 534 -8.84 4.39 -20.60
C LEU A 534 -7.65 5.20 -21.11
N ASN A 535 -6.43 4.77 -20.76
CA ASN A 535 -5.22 5.58 -20.97
C ASN A 535 -4.58 5.36 -22.35
N LEU A 536 -4.97 6.17 -23.34
CA LEU A 536 -4.44 6.14 -24.70
C LEU A 536 -3.03 6.77 -24.87
N LYS A 537 -2.51 7.49 -23.87
CA LYS A 537 -1.23 8.22 -23.98
C LYS A 537 0.02 7.32 -23.93
N LYS A 538 -0.15 5.99 -23.94
CA LYS A 538 0.94 5.00 -23.91
C LYS A 538 0.77 4.01 -25.06
N ARG A 539 1.79 3.90 -25.93
CA ARG A 539 1.85 2.83 -26.94
C ARG A 539 1.90 1.46 -26.27
N VAL A 540 1.31 0.47 -26.92
CA VAL A 540 1.25 -0.92 -26.45
C VAL A 540 2.23 -1.75 -27.26
N SER A 541 3.35 -2.13 -26.65
CA SER A 541 4.17 -3.22 -27.18
C SER A 541 3.50 -4.57 -26.93
N TYR A 542 3.53 -5.39 -27.97
CA TYR A 542 3.22 -6.83 -28.00
C TYR A 542 3.93 -7.44 -29.21
N VAL A 543 3.96 -8.77 -29.29
CA VAL A 543 4.44 -9.51 -30.47
C VAL A 543 3.24 -10.12 -31.17
N ASP A 544 3.17 -10.04 -32.49
CA ASP A 544 2.10 -10.62 -33.30
C ASP A 544 2.34 -12.09 -33.68
N HIS A 545 1.43 -12.65 -34.48
CA HIS A 545 1.43 -14.05 -34.92
C HIS A 545 2.50 -14.34 -35.97
N LEU A 546 3.11 -13.31 -36.56
CA LEU A 546 4.23 -13.39 -37.50
C LEU A 546 5.58 -13.25 -36.76
N GLY A 547 5.56 -12.98 -35.45
CA GLY A 547 6.75 -12.78 -34.63
C GLY A 547 7.32 -11.36 -34.66
N PHE A 548 6.62 -10.38 -35.25
CA PHE A 548 7.08 -8.99 -35.25
C PHE A 548 6.73 -8.31 -33.93
N GLU A 549 7.67 -7.52 -33.40
CA GLU A 549 7.39 -6.66 -32.25
C GLU A 549 6.67 -5.39 -32.72
N CYS A 550 5.38 -5.27 -32.41
CA CYS A 550 4.49 -4.19 -32.84
C CYS A 550 4.75 -2.85 -32.12
N SER A 551 6.01 -2.56 -31.78
CA SER A 551 6.46 -1.39 -31.01
C SER A 551 7.37 -0.44 -31.81
N LEU A 552 8.13 -0.95 -32.79
CA LEU A 552 9.29 -0.24 -33.35
C LEU A 552 9.44 -0.26 -34.88
N THR A 553 8.72 -1.11 -35.62
CA THR A 553 8.89 -1.27 -37.08
C THR A 553 7.59 -1.10 -37.88
N PHE A 554 7.71 -0.30 -38.95
CA PHE A 554 6.68 0.10 -39.92
C PHE A 554 5.58 1.08 -39.43
N PRO A 555 5.10 2.01 -40.30
CA PRO A 555 4.01 2.94 -39.95
C PRO A 555 2.60 2.31 -40.00
N CYS A 556 2.47 1.10 -40.54
CA CYS A 556 1.19 0.38 -40.63
C CYS A 556 0.75 -0.09 -39.23
N ASP A 557 -0.42 0.34 -38.80
CA ASP A 557 -1.14 -0.15 -37.60
C ASP A 557 -0.33 -0.32 -36.30
N SER A 558 0.60 0.61 -36.01
CA SER A 558 1.18 0.78 -34.66
C SER A 558 0.14 1.33 -33.68
N ALA A 559 -0.82 0.47 -33.31
CA ALA A 559 -2.10 0.84 -32.72
C ALA A 559 -1.96 1.64 -31.42
N ALA A 560 -2.45 2.88 -31.44
CA ALA A 560 -2.87 3.55 -30.21
C ALA A 560 -3.98 2.72 -29.57
N GLY A 561 -3.81 2.36 -28.30
CA GLY A 561 -4.71 1.46 -27.61
C GLY A 561 -4.50 1.51 -26.11
N GLY A 562 -5.54 1.15 -25.36
CA GLY A 562 -5.55 1.18 -23.90
C GLY A 562 -6.33 0.00 -23.36
N ARG A 563 -6.43 -0.12 -22.05
CA ARG A 563 -7.39 -1.01 -21.40
C ARG A 563 -8.15 -0.24 -20.34
N LEU A 564 -9.27 -0.79 -19.89
CA LEU A 564 -10.04 -0.20 -18.80
C LEU A 564 -9.17 -0.21 -17.53
N GLU A 565 -8.88 0.97 -16.98
CA GLU A 565 -8.18 1.15 -15.71
C GLU A 565 -9.15 1.77 -14.70
N CYS A 566 -9.10 1.35 -13.45
CA CYS A 566 -9.79 2.01 -12.33
C CYS A 566 -8.77 2.37 -11.23
N THR A 567 -9.07 3.37 -10.40
CA THR A 567 -8.14 3.94 -9.42
C THR A 567 -8.69 3.83 -7.99
N MET A 568 -7.83 3.49 -7.03
CA MET A 568 -8.28 3.16 -5.68
C MET A 568 -8.76 4.40 -4.90
N GLN A 569 -8.12 5.55 -5.11
CA GLN A 569 -8.38 6.76 -4.34
C GLN A 569 -9.73 7.42 -4.70
N ASN A 570 -10.22 7.22 -5.93
CA ASN A 570 -11.50 7.74 -6.40
C ASN A 570 -12.72 7.04 -5.77
N ILE A 571 -12.52 6.11 -4.83
CA ILE A 571 -13.60 5.70 -3.91
C ILE A 571 -14.19 6.92 -3.18
N ALA A 572 -13.39 7.98 -2.98
CA ALA A 572 -13.78 9.30 -2.49
C ALA A 572 -15.03 9.88 -3.18
N ASP A 573 -15.23 9.62 -4.48
CA ASP A 573 -16.37 10.12 -5.26
C ASP A 573 -17.72 9.55 -4.78
N ASN A 574 -17.70 8.51 -3.93
CA ASN A 574 -18.86 7.93 -3.25
C ASN A 574 -19.14 8.53 -1.85
N PHE A 575 -18.25 9.39 -1.34
CA PHE A 575 -18.27 9.92 0.03
C PHE A 575 -18.45 11.45 0.07
N LEU A 576 -19.22 11.99 -0.88
CA LEU A 576 -19.63 13.40 -0.87
C LEU A 576 -20.76 13.64 0.14
N ASN A 577 -20.68 14.72 0.90
CA ASN A 577 -21.67 15.15 1.89
C ASN A 577 -22.68 16.12 1.26
N ALA A 578 -23.95 15.76 1.27
CA ALA A 578 -25.04 16.59 0.76
C ALA A 578 -25.45 17.67 1.76
N VAL A 579 -25.69 18.89 1.28
CA VAL A 579 -26.05 20.09 2.05
C VAL A 579 -27.12 20.89 1.31
N ASN A 580 -28.08 21.45 2.05
CA ASN A 580 -29.23 22.17 1.48
C ASN A 580 -28.90 23.58 0.95
N SER A 581 -27.65 24.05 1.10
CA SER A 581 -27.22 25.42 0.77
C SER A 581 -25.73 25.47 0.48
N ARG A 582 -25.30 26.37 -0.42
CA ARG A 582 -23.88 26.57 -0.75
C ARG A 582 -23.08 27.07 0.47
N CYS A 583 -22.06 26.33 0.87
CA CYS A 583 -21.17 26.66 1.98
C CYS A 583 -19.94 27.44 1.50
N ASN A 584 -19.77 28.67 1.99
CA ASN A 584 -18.73 29.57 1.47
C ASN A 584 -17.32 29.33 2.04
N LYS A 585 -17.17 28.75 3.24
CA LYS A 585 -15.90 28.35 3.90
C LYS A 585 -16.14 27.32 5.01
N GLY A 586 -15.15 26.47 5.30
CA GLY A 586 -14.99 25.77 6.59
C GLY A 586 -15.69 24.41 6.73
N ILE A 587 -16.37 23.95 5.68
CA ILE A 587 -17.10 22.67 5.68
C ILE A 587 -16.16 21.47 5.81
N GLU A 588 -14.90 21.59 5.44
CA GLU A 588 -13.91 20.51 5.41
C GLU A 588 -13.71 19.77 6.74
N SER A 589 -14.04 20.43 7.87
CA SER A 589 -14.04 19.81 9.20
C SER A 589 -15.20 18.82 9.40
N GLU A 590 -16.33 19.01 8.73
CA GLU A 590 -17.55 18.21 8.84
C GLU A 590 -17.56 17.03 7.86
N LEU A 591 -16.92 17.16 6.69
CA LEU A 591 -16.90 16.16 5.60
C LEU A 591 -16.47 14.76 6.04
N ASP A 592 -17.03 13.72 5.42
CA ASP A 592 -16.60 12.32 5.55
C ASP A 592 -15.19 12.05 4.98
N THR A 593 -14.73 12.94 4.10
CA THR A 593 -13.44 12.91 3.41
C THR A 593 -12.51 13.98 3.98
N PHE A 594 -11.27 13.62 4.33
CA PHE A 594 -10.32 14.55 4.96
C PHE A 594 -8.89 14.42 4.40
N ILE A 595 -8.04 15.39 4.68
CA ILE A 595 -6.65 15.45 4.21
C ILE A 595 -5.70 15.90 5.33
N VAL A 596 -4.48 15.32 5.34
CA VAL A 596 -3.36 15.74 6.19
C VAL A 596 -2.14 16.08 5.34
N TYR A 597 -1.39 17.10 5.74
CA TYR A 597 -0.20 17.59 5.06
C TYR A 597 1.05 17.41 5.90
N ASN A 598 2.17 17.05 5.26
CA ASN A 598 3.51 17.05 5.83
C ASN A 598 4.53 17.28 4.70
N LYS A 599 5.81 17.49 5.03
CA LYS A 599 6.89 17.70 4.05
C LYS A 599 7.00 16.52 3.09
N ARG A 600 7.11 16.81 1.79
CA ARG A 600 7.13 15.82 0.70
C ARG A 600 8.04 14.61 0.97
N ARG A 601 9.29 14.83 1.40
CA ARG A 601 10.27 13.76 1.74
C ARG A 601 9.89 12.83 2.91
N ARG A 602 8.85 13.15 3.69
CA ARG A 602 8.28 12.29 4.74
C ARG A 602 7.04 11.53 4.25
N VAL A 603 6.27 12.12 3.33
CA VAL A 603 5.04 11.51 2.80
C VAL A 603 5.33 10.62 1.58
N THR A 604 6.16 11.06 0.63
CA THR A 604 6.44 10.31 -0.61
C THR A 604 7.89 10.39 -1.07
N SER A 605 8.49 9.20 -1.22
CA SER A 605 9.69 8.93 -2.00
C SER A 605 9.51 7.56 -2.61
N SER A 606 9.26 7.51 -3.91
CA SER A 606 8.62 6.36 -4.57
C SER A 606 9.54 5.64 -5.56
N ALA A 607 9.88 4.38 -5.32
CA ALA A 607 10.56 3.51 -6.29
C ALA A 607 9.61 3.12 -7.45
N LYS A 608 9.46 3.99 -8.46
CA LYS A 608 8.42 3.86 -9.52
C LYS A 608 8.95 3.71 -10.96
N ARG A 609 10.17 4.14 -11.29
CA ARG A 609 10.73 4.05 -12.65
C ARG A 609 12.26 3.96 -12.69
N LYS A 610 12.80 3.39 -13.76
CA LYS A 610 14.22 3.47 -14.15
C LYS A 610 14.54 4.92 -14.52
N TRP A 611 15.57 5.49 -13.90
CA TRP A 611 16.07 6.82 -14.20
C TRP A 611 16.63 6.90 -15.64
N LYS A 612 16.37 8.01 -16.34
CA LYS A 612 16.99 8.36 -17.63
C LYS A 612 17.98 9.53 -17.49
N PRO A 613 18.99 9.67 -18.38
CA PRO A 613 19.88 10.83 -18.39
C PRO A 613 19.19 12.20 -18.38
N GLU A 614 18.02 12.34 -19.02
CA GLU A 614 17.23 13.58 -19.03
C GLU A 614 16.49 13.89 -17.71
N ASP A 615 16.38 12.93 -16.78
CA ASP A 615 15.49 13.04 -15.61
C ASP A 615 16.03 13.95 -14.49
N ARG A 616 15.52 15.19 -14.46
CA ARG A 616 15.77 16.17 -13.39
C ARG A 616 15.10 15.86 -12.03
N SER A 617 14.17 14.89 -11.97
CA SER A 617 13.39 14.58 -10.76
C SER A 617 13.77 13.23 -10.15
N LEU A 618 14.40 13.28 -8.96
CA LEU A 618 14.94 12.11 -8.24
C LEU A 618 13.88 11.33 -7.44
N HIS A 619 12.86 12.00 -6.89
CA HIS A 619 11.91 11.46 -5.89
C HIS A 619 11.01 10.30 -6.37
N GLN A 620 11.13 9.86 -7.62
CA GLN A 620 10.36 8.78 -8.23
C GLN A 620 11.22 7.67 -8.88
N ALA A 621 12.56 7.80 -8.86
CA ALA A 621 13.46 7.05 -9.73
C ALA A 621 14.40 6.07 -8.99
N VAL A 622 14.66 4.92 -9.62
CA VAL A 622 15.61 3.88 -9.23
C VAL A 622 16.58 3.65 -10.40
N ILE A 623 17.81 3.22 -10.15
CA ILE A 623 18.75 2.85 -11.22
C ILE A 623 19.00 1.35 -11.21
N ILE A 624 18.23 0.61 -12.01
CA ILE A 624 18.57 -0.78 -12.34
C ILE A 624 19.47 -0.76 -13.56
N LEU A 625 20.68 -1.29 -13.41
CA LEU A 625 21.69 -1.40 -14.46
C LEU A 625 21.19 -2.25 -15.64
N PRO A 626 21.70 -2.04 -16.88
CA PRO A 626 21.51 -3.00 -17.96
C PRO A 626 22.31 -4.30 -17.71
N PRO A 627 22.05 -5.37 -18.48
CA PRO A 627 22.95 -6.53 -18.55
C PRO A 627 24.38 -6.17 -18.95
N SER A 628 25.30 -7.12 -18.76
CA SER A 628 26.76 -6.96 -18.57
C SER A 628 27.59 -6.14 -19.58
N ASN A 629 27.04 -5.76 -20.74
CA ASN A 629 27.82 -5.31 -21.90
C ASN A 629 27.68 -3.81 -22.20
N SER A 630 27.63 -2.97 -21.16
CA SER A 630 27.62 -1.51 -21.30
C SER A 630 28.43 -0.87 -20.16
N PRO A 631 29.15 0.24 -20.39
CA PRO A 631 29.79 0.99 -19.30
C PRO A 631 28.69 1.43 -18.31
N PRO A 632 28.83 1.14 -17.00
CA PRO A 632 27.75 1.33 -16.06
C PRO A 632 27.42 2.82 -15.90
N PRO A 633 26.14 3.24 -15.98
CA PRO A 633 25.75 4.56 -15.51
C PRO A 633 26.07 4.65 -14.01
N ASP A 634 26.71 5.75 -13.63
CA ASP A 634 27.34 6.01 -12.32
C ASP A 634 26.66 5.29 -11.12
N PRO A 635 27.33 4.31 -10.49
CA PRO A 635 26.73 3.48 -9.44
C PRO A 635 26.47 4.23 -8.11
N ARG A 636 26.96 5.48 -7.95
CA ARG A 636 26.98 6.25 -6.68
C ARG A 636 25.62 6.81 -6.20
N ARG A 637 24.47 6.37 -6.74
CA ARG A 637 23.14 6.98 -6.47
C ARG A 637 22.32 6.23 -5.41
N LEU A 638 21.55 6.97 -4.61
CA LEU A 638 21.00 6.49 -3.33
C LEU A 638 19.50 6.78 -3.03
N PRO A 639 18.96 6.16 -1.97
CA PRO A 639 17.78 6.55 -1.19
C PRO A 639 17.91 7.96 -0.57
N PHE A 640 17.90 8.98 -1.42
CA PHE A 640 18.19 10.37 -1.07
C PHE A 640 17.32 10.92 0.06
N ASP A 641 16.01 10.66 0.01
CA ASP A 641 15.07 11.12 1.04
C ASP A 641 15.21 10.34 2.36
N VAL A 642 15.60 9.06 2.32
CA VAL A 642 15.91 8.27 3.53
C VAL A 642 17.13 8.86 4.24
N MET A 643 18.21 9.15 3.50
CA MET A 643 19.41 9.79 4.06
C MET A 643 19.12 11.21 4.58
N ARG A 644 18.26 11.97 3.89
CA ARG A 644 17.78 13.30 4.34
C ARG A 644 16.91 13.23 5.59
N ASN A 645 16.11 12.18 5.76
CA ASN A 645 15.30 11.98 6.96
C ASN A 645 16.16 11.53 8.15
N ALA A 646 17.15 10.66 7.93
CA ALA A 646 18.16 10.31 8.92
C ALA A 646 18.99 11.54 9.38
N TYR A 647 19.39 12.41 8.44
CA TYR A 647 20.05 13.68 8.74
C TYR A 647 19.18 14.61 9.59
N ASP A 648 17.94 14.90 9.16
CA ASP A 648 16.98 15.72 9.91
C ASP A 648 16.76 15.19 11.35
N LEU A 649 16.67 13.87 11.49
CA LEU A 649 16.46 13.18 12.76
C LEU A 649 17.69 13.32 13.69
N LEU A 650 18.87 12.92 13.23
CA LEU A 650 20.08 12.88 14.06
C LEU A 650 20.68 14.26 14.33
N MET A 651 20.60 15.22 13.40
CA MET A 651 20.97 16.62 13.67
C MET A 651 20.15 17.20 14.83
N SER A 652 18.86 16.86 14.91
CA SER A 652 18.01 17.28 16.04
C SER A 652 18.28 16.54 17.36
N CYS A 653 19.25 15.61 17.38
CA CYS A 653 19.78 14.95 18.57
C CYS A 653 21.13 15.56 19.03
N ASN A 654 21.52 16.73 18.48
CA ASN A 654 22.84 17.35 18.67
C ASN A 654 24.02 16.44 18.22
N ILE A 655 23.81 15.64 17.16
CA ILE A 655 24.87 14.88 16.49
C ILE A 655 25.34 15.69 15.29
N GLU A 656 26.63 15.99 15.22
CA GLU A 656 27.22 16.68 14.06
C GLU A 656 27.31 15.73 12.85
N LEU A 657 26.79 16.19 11.70
CA LEU A 657 26.74 15.44 10.45
C LEU A 657 27.15 16.32 9.26
N PRO A 658 27.88 15.77 8.28
CA PRO A 658 28.12 16.40 6.99
C PRO A 658 26.82 16.88 6.32
N LYS A 659 26.82 18.11 5.81
CA LYS A 659 25.64 18.68 5.14
C LYS A 659 25.37 17.94 3.82
N ILE A 660 24.23 17.25 3.74
CA ILE A 660 23.72 16.73 2.46
C ILE A 660 23.48 17.93 1.53
N LYS A 661 24.18 17.95 0.40
CA LYS A 661 24.13 19.04 -0.58
C LYS A 661 22.79 19.06 -1.34
N ASP A 662 22.62 20.05 -2.22
CA ASP A 662 21.45 20.13 -3.10
C ASP A 662 21.39 18.93 -4.08
N ASN A 663 20.25 18.81 -4.78
CA ASN A 663 19.98 17.68 -5.68
C ASN A 663 20.99 17.53 -6.83
N SER A 664 21.56 18.64 -7.33
CA SER A 664 22.55 18.62 -8.42
C SER A 664 23.96 18.30 -7.91
N SER A 665 24.37 18.86 -6.77
CA SER A 665 25.66 18.49 -6.15
C SER A 665 25.70 17.02 -5.71
N TYR A 666 24.64 16.55 -5.03
CA TYR A 666 24.52 15.18 -4.54
C TYR A 666 24.56 14.14 -5.68
N PHE A 667 24.04 14.50 -6.86
CA PHE A 667 24.11 13.68 -8.06
C PHE A 667 25.55 13.41 -8.53
N HIS A 668 26.50 14.29 -8.25
CA HIS A 668 27.92 14.11 -8.63
C HIS A 668 28.82 13.63 -7.49
N SER A 669 28.54 14.02 -6.24
CA SER A 669 29.34 13.57 -5.08
C SER A 669 28.92 12.21 -4.53
N GLY A 670 27.68 11.79 -4.76
CA GLY A 670 27.04 10.79 -3.90
C GLY A 670 26.73 11.37 -2.51
N PRO A 671 26.39 10.51 -1.53
CA PRO A 671 26.08 10.89 -0.18
C PRO A 671 27.37 11.08 0.65
N PRO A 672 27.35 11.90 1.70
CA PRO A 672 28.48 12.00 2.61
C PRO A 672 28.47 10.89 3.69
N PHE A 673 27.46 10.02 3.76
CA PHE A 673 27.39 8.89 4.71
C PHE A 673 26.32 7.87 4.29
N LEU A 674 26.34 6.67 4.88
CA LEU A 674 25.21 5.73 4.90
C LEU A 674 24.62 5.64 6.31
N ILE A 675 23.32 5.85 6.50
CA ILE A 675 22.66 5.69 7.80
C ILE A 675 21.37 4.89 7.66
N PHE A 676 21.30 3.75 8.35
CA PHE A 676 20.16 2.83 8.36
C PHE A 676 19.73 2.53 9.80
N LEU A 677 18.50 2.91 10.14
CA LEU A 677 17.94 2.81 11.49
C LEU A 677 16.73 1.89 11.47
N HIS A 678 16.68 0.89 12.35
CA HIS A 678 15.53 0.00 12.46
C HIS A 678 14.27 0.77 12.92
N PRO A 679 13.11 0.68 12.23
CA PRO A 679 11.91 1.46 12.58
C PRO A 679 11.46 1.30 14.04
N ALA A 680 11.66 0.11 14.65
CA ALA A 680 11.37 -0.14 16.06
C ALA A 680 12.29 0.57 17.10
N LEU A 681 13.32 1.30 16.67
CA LEU A 681 13.95 2.33 17.52
C LEU A 681 12.90 3.34 17.99
N GLY A 682 11.92 3.65 17.15
CA GLY A 682 10.78 4.50 17.41
C GLY A 682 10.17 4.98 16.09
N PRO A 683 9.00 4.49 15.66
CA PRO A 683 8.37 4.91 14.41
C PRO A 683 7.92 6.39 14.46
N LEU A 684 7.81 6.97 15.66
CA LEU A 684 7.76 8.41 15.86
C LEU A 684 9.16 8.95 16.13
N TRP A 685 9.55 10.03 15.43
CA TRP A 685 10.86 10.65 15.59
C TRP A 685 11.13 11.14 17.01
N GLU A 686 10.10 11.56 17.77
CA GLU A 686 10.24 11.97 19.18
C GLU A 686 10.80 10.86 20.07
N ILE A 687 10.47 9.59 19.77
CA ILE A 687 10.91 8.41 20.51
C ILE A 687 12.37 8.12 20.18
N THR A 688 12.71 8.07 18.89
CA THR A 688 14.08 7.79 18.45
C THR A 688 15.04 8.87 18.91
N ARG A 689 14.64 10.15 18.92
CA ARG A 689 15.41 11.28 19.46
C ARG A 689 15.84 11.12 20.91
N GLN A 690 15.10 10.38 21.75
CA GLN A 690 15.46 10.19 23.15
C GLN A 690 16.56 9.12 23.35
N LYS A 691 16.79 8.27 22.34
CA LYS A 691 17.82 7.22 22.33
C LYS A 691 19.18 7.71 21.81
N PHE A 692 19.22 8.87 21.16
CA PHE A 692 20.42 9.48 20.58
C PHE A 692 20.68 10.86 21.20
N PHE A 693 21.93 11.15 21.56
CA PHE A 693 22.33 12.48 22.03
C PHE A 693 23.84 12.68 21.85
N GLY A 694 24.24 13.78 21.21
CA GLY A 694 25.64 14.24 21.18
C GLY A 694 26.59 13.43 20.30
N GLY A 695 27.76 14.01 20.02
CA GLY A 695 28.82 13.37 19.22
C GLY A 695 28.77 13.73 17.74
N PHE A 696 29.41 12.92 16.88
CA PHE A 696 29.49 13.18 15.44
C PHE A 696 29.59 11.90 14.60
N ILE A 697 29.28 12.03 13.30
CA ILE A 697 29.45 11.00 12.28
C ILE A 697 30.20 11.64 11.09
N SER A 698 31.44 11.20 10.79
CA SER A 698 32.30 11.79 9.74
C SER A 698 31.76 11.60 8.32
N GLU A 699 32.23 12.42 7.37
CA GLU A 699 32.06 12.16 5.94
C GLU A 699 32.72 10.82 5.54
N GLY A 700 32.04 10.04 4.72
CA GLY A 700 32.41 8.66 4.37
C GLY A 700 31.99 7.59 5.39
N SER A 701 31.33 7.95 6.49
CA SER A 701 30.94 6.97 7.53
C SER A 701 29.68 6.17 7.19
N GLU A 702 29.52 5.04 7.89
CA GLU A 702 28.35 4.17 7.83
C GLU A 702 27.86 3.83 9.24
N LEU A 703 26.56 4.01 9.48
CA LEU A 703 25.87 3.61 10.70
C LEU A 703 24.68 2.71 10.36
N GLN A 704 24.72 1.44 10.81
CA GLN A 704 23.56 0.55 10.78
C GLN A 704 23.17 0.12 12.21
N VAL A 705 21.91 0.32 12.57
CA VAL A 705 21.37 0.04 13.92
C VAL A 705 20.12 -0.85 13.81
N GLU A 706 20.32 -2.17 13.90
CA GLU A 706 19.27 -3.20 13.88
C GLU A 706 18.95 -3.70 15.29
N VAL A 707 18.66 -2.77 16.21
CA VAL A 707 18.26 -3.00 17.61
C VAL A 707 17.13 -2.03 17.99
N ALA A 708 16.19 -2.45 18.84
CA ALA A 708 15.18 -1.54 19.40
C ALA A 708 15.61 -0.91 20.73
N GLU A 709 16.23 -1.69 21.62
CA GLU A 709 16.76 -1.22 22.91
C GLU A 709 18.18 -0.67 22.73
N PHE A 710 18.24 0.60 22.28
CA PHE A 710 19.49 1.29 21.95
C PHE A 710 19.71 2.56 22.79
N LEU A 711 20.97 2.88 23.09
CA LEU A 711 21.38 4.14 23.70
C LEU A 711 22.73 4.62 23.12
N TRP A 712 22.71 5.80 22.50
CA TRP A 712 23.87 6.55 22.01
C TRP A 712 24.06 7.82 22.84
N ARG A 713 25.24 7.99 23.45
CA ARG A 713 25.66 9.21 24.17
C ARG A 713 27.07 9.62 23.76
N ASP A 714 27.16 10.76 23.08
CA ASP A 714 28.42 11.46 22.76
C ASP A 714 29.43 10.61 21.97
N VAL A 715 28.91 9.69 21.16
CA VAL A 715 29.70 8.75 20.34
C VAL A 715 30.25 9.46 19.10
N LYS A 716 31.49 9.14 18.76
CA LYS A 716 32.21 9.72 17.62
C LYS A 716 32.52 8.62 16.62
N LEU A 717 31.88 8.68 15.45
CA LEU A 717 31.99 7.66 14.41
C LEU A 717 32.77 8.19 13.20
N ASP A 718 33.87 7.51 12.91
CA ASP A 718 34.74 7.76 11.76
C ASP A 718 34.97 6.41 11.05
N GLY A 719 34.21 6.13 9.98
CA GLY A 719 34.17 4.82 9.31
C GLY A 719 32.86 4.05 9.51
N SER A 720 32.92 2.71 9.50
CA SER A 720 31.73 1.84 9.56
C SER A 720 31.45 1.30 10.97
N LEU A 721 30.22 1.46 11.44
CA LEU A 721 29.64 0.84 12.65
C LEU A 721 28.33 0.12 12.28
N ILE A 722 28.29 -1.20 12.50
CA ILE A 722 27.13 -2.05 12.22
C ILE A 722 26.73 -2.80 13.49
N ILE A 723 25.48 -2.64 13.93
CA ILE A 723 24.91 -3.27 15.12
C ILE A 723 23.74 -4.14 14.68
N LEU A 724 23.84 -5.46 14.92
CA LEU A 724 22.83 -6.45 14.56
C LEU A 724 22.34 -7.19 15.81
N ALA A 725 21.02 -7.29 15.99
CA ALA A 725 20.42 -8.26 16.90
C ALA A 725 19.56 -9.27 16.12
N GLU A 726 19.57 -10.51 16.61
CA GLU A 726 18.66 -11.57 16.17
C GLU A 726 17.22 -11.25 16.62
N ASN A 727 17.01 -11.17 17.93
CA ASN A 727 15.73 -10.76 18.53
C ASN A 727 15.71 -9.23 18.70
N ILE A 728 15.09 -8.53 17.74
CA ILE A 728 15.08 -7.04 17.74
C ILE A 728 13.94 -6.45 18.60
N MET A 729 12.76 -7.09 18.61
CA MET A 729 11.51 -6.58 19.21
C MET A 729 10.93 -7.54 20.27
N GLY A 730 11.67 -8.57 20.63
CA GLY A 730 11.17 -9.76 21.32
C GLY A 730 11.66 -11.02 20.61
N SER A 731 11.18 -12.17 21.06
CA SER A 731 11.69 -13.50 20.70
C SER A 731 10.72 -14.28 19.82
N THR A 732 11.24 -15.09 18.91
CA THR A 732 10.43 -15.99 18.08
C THR A 732 10.05 -17.26 18.86
N MET A 733 8.78 -17.65 18.81
CA MET A 733 8.26 -18.90 19.38
C MET A 733 7.44 -19.66 18.32
N VAL A 734 7.38 -20.98 18.42
CA VAL A 734 6.49 -21.79 17.56
C VAL A 734 5.06 -21.68 18.09
N ASN A 735 4.10 -21.33 17.23
CA ASN A 735 2.69 -21.23 17.57
C ASN A 735 1.98 -22.61 17.54
N ASP A 736 0.72 -22.66 17.95
CA ASP A 736 -0.07 -23.91 18.02
C ASP A 736 -0.22 -24.62 16.65
N ASN A 737 -0.02 -23.90 15.53
CA ASN A 737 -0.06 -24.44 14.17
C ASN A 737 1.31 -24.97 13.68
N GLY A 738 2.37 -24.84 14.49
CA GLY A 738 3.74 -25.19 14.10
C GLY A 738 4.51 -24.10 13.35
N GLU A 739 3.96 -22.88 13.21
CA GLU A 739 4.65 -21.76 12.56
C GLU A 739 5.47 -20.95 13.56
N SER A 740 6.67 -20.51 13.16
CA SER A 740 7.48 -19.59 13.97
C SER A 740 6.91 -18.16 13.93
N ALA A 741 6.46 -17.65 15.07
CA ALA A 741 5.86 -16.33 15.23
C ALA A 741 6.63 -15.45 16.25
N LEU A 742 6.69 -14.15 15.99
CA LEU A 742 7.37 -13.17 16.83
C LEU A 742 6.47 -12.76 18.00
N LEU A 743 6.89 -13.10 19.22
CA LEU A 743 6.30 -12.58 20.45
C LEU A 743 7.01 -11.28 20.83
N TYR A 744 6.28 -10.16 20.85
CA TYR A 744 6.83 -8.89 21.34
C TYR A 744 7.10 -8.98 22.84
N GLY A 745 8.29 -8.54 23.25
CA GLY A 745 8.77 -8.75 24.61
C GLY A 745 9.96 -7.88 24.95
N THR A 746 10.44 -8.03 26.19
CA THR A 746 11.71 -7.45 26.63
C THR A 746 12.92 -8.31 26.30
N ARG A 747 12.75 -9.61 26.00
CA ARG A 747 13.84 -10.53 25.60
C ARG A 747 14.33 -10.21 24.18
N CYS A 748 15.32 -9.34 24.07
CA CYS A 748 15.85 -8.80 22.81
C CYS A 748 17.30 -8.33 22.98
N GLY A 749 18.01 -8.17 21.86
CA GLY A 749 19.38 -7.66 21.84
C GLY A 749 19.44 -6.16 22.15
N ARG A 750 20.35 -5.76 23.06
CA ARG A 750 20.49 -4.37 23.54
C ARG A 750 21.89 -3.84 23.31
N CYS A 751 22.02 -2.57 22.91
CA CYS A 751 23.32 -1.93 22.73
C CYS A 751 23.37 -0.53 23.36
N LYS A 752 24.42 -0.28 24.14
CA LYS A 752 24.67 0.96 24.88
C LYS A 752 26.08 1.47 24.57
N LEU A 753 26.16 2.66 23.99
CA LEU A 753 27.41 3.31 23.61
C LEU A 753 27.48 4.67 24.30
N GLN A 754 28.46 4.88 25.18
CA GLN A 754 28.64 6.12 25.93
C GLN A 754 30.10 6.58 25.86
N GLY A 755 30.36 7.78 25.32
CA GLY A 755 31.73 8.30 25.19
C GLY A 755 32.65 7.48 24.26
N VAL A 756 32.07 6.64 23.40
CA VAL A 756 32.81 5.74 22.51
C VAL A 756 33.34 6.49 21.30
N LYS A 757 34.60 6.27 20.93
CA LYS A 757 35.16 6.68 19.63
C LYS A 757 35.40 5.47 18.74
N VAL A 758 34.80 5.45 17.56
CA VAL A 758 35.03 4.44 16.51
C VAL A 758 35.89 5.09 15.42
N THR A 759 36.97 4.42 15.00
CA THR A 759 37.85 4.94 13.94
C THR A 759 38.39 3.80 13.08
N ASN A 760 37.84 3.60 11.89
CA ASN A 760 38.24 2.55 10.95
C ASN A 760 38.08 2.99 9.49
N LYS A 761 38.69 2.25 8.54
CA LYS A 761 38.68 2.60 7.11
C LYS A 761 37.30 2.53 6.42
N GLY A 762 36.27 1.99 7.07
CA GLY A 762 34.88 2.00 6.60
C GLY A 762 34.67 1.40 5.20
N ILE A 763 33.77 2.04 4.43
CA ILE A 763 33.41 1.66 3.05
C ILE A 763 34.53 2.01 2.06
N ASP A 764 34.78 1.10 1.11
CA ASP A 764 35.60 1.38 -0.07
C ASP A 764 34.79 2.21 -1.07
N TRP A 765 34.67 3.51 -0.81
CA TRP A 765 33.92 4.45 -1.66
C TRP A 765 34.47 4.58 -3.09
N SER A 766 35.69 4.10 -3.32
CA SER A 766 36.32 4.05 -4.65
C SER A 766 35.86 2.85 -5.49
N SER A 767 35.23 1.84 -4.87
CA SER A 767 34.90 0.60 -5.55
C SER A 767 33.80 0.78 -6.60
N PRO A 768 34.05 0.41 -7.89
CA PRO A 768 33.05 0.51 -8.95
C PRO A 768 31.88 -0.48 -8.77
N ASN A 769 32.03 -1.45 -7.87
CA ASN A 769 31.04 -2.51 -7.62
C ASN A 769 29.97 -2.12 -6.60
N ASN A 770 30.13 -1.00 -5.87
CA ASN A 770 29.20 -0.59 -4.82
C ASN A 770 27.84 -0.16 -5.40
N VAL A 771 26.79 -0.94 -5.17
CA VAL A 771 25.39 -0.59 -5.50
C VAL A 771 24.70 -0.06 -4.24
N TYR A 772 25.12 1.13 -3.81
CA TYR A 772 24.76 1.72 -2.53
C TYR A 772 23.25 1.79 -2.23
N TRP A 773 22.37 1.93 -3.24
CA TRP A 773 20.92 1.94 -3.03
C TRP A 773 20.32 0.58 -2.67
N LYS A 774 21.00 -0.52 -3.04
CA LYS A 774 20.74 -1.86 -2.51
C LYS A 774 21.40 -2.09 -1.14
N HIS A 775 22.23 -1.16 -0.66
CA HIS A 775 23.21 -1.34 0.43
C HIS A 775 24.27 -2.43 0.15
N ASP A 776 24.47 -2.77 -1.12
CA ASP A 776 25.50 -3.70 -1.57
C ASP A 776 26.82 -2.93 -1.72
N VAL A 777 27.66 -2.95 -0.68
CA VAL A 777 28.88 -2.13 -0.59
C VAL A 777 30.06 -2.90 -0.02
N LYS A 778 31.23 -2.71 -0.64
CA LYS A 778 32.52 -3.21 -0.18
C LYS A 778 33.05 -2.35 0.97
N ARG A 779 33.71 -2.97 1.95
CA ARG A 779 34.32 -2.31 3.12
C ARG A 779 35.79 -2.71 3.24
N PHE A 780 36.62 -1.81 3.74
CA PHE A 780 38.01 -2.07 4.11
C PHE A 780 38.11 -2.58 5.55
N GLU A 781 37.37 -1.94 6.46
CA GLU A 781 37.34 -2.25 7.89
C GLU A 781 35.95 -1.90 8.44
N THR A 782 35.54 -2.50 9.56
CA THR A 782 34.25 -2.22 10.21
C THR A 782 34.33 -2.54 11.70
N LEU A 783 33.59 -1.79 12.52
CA LEU A 783 33.20 -2.22 13.86
C LEU A 783 31.82 -2.88 13.76
N LYS A 784 31.77 -4.20 13.92
CA LYS A 784 30.54 -5.00 13.87
C LYS A 784 30.20 -5.52 15.27
N ILE A 785 28.96 -5.34 15.70
CA ILE A 785 28.41 -5.87 16.95
C ILE A 785 27.26 -6.81 16.58
N ILE A 786 27.30 -8.04 17.09
CA ILE A 786 26.31 -9.10 16.84
C ILE A 786 25.76 -9.56 18.19
N LEU A 787 24.43 -9.52 18.34
CA LEU A 787 23.71 -9.82 19.57
C LEU A 787 22.75 -10.99 19.33
N HIS A 788 23.11 -12.16 19.85
CA HIS A 788 22.27 -13.35 19.78
C HIS A 788 21.23 -13.33 20.90
N GLY A 789 20.00 -13.73 20.63
CA GLY A 789 18.90 -13.76 21.58
C GLY A 789 18.73 -12.48 22.43
N ASN A 790 18.95 -12.61 23.73
CA ASN A 790 18.78 -11.59 24.77
C ASN A 790 20.04 -10.75 25.06
N ALA A 791 21.09 -10.89 24.24
CA ALA A 791 22.42 -10.38 24.52
C ALA A 791 22.51 -8.85 24.71
N GLU A 792 23.45 -8.41 25.54
CA GLU A 792 23.71 -7.01 25.82
C GLU A 792 25.15 -6.61 25.48
N PHE A 793 25.34 -5.50 24.76
CA PHE A 793 26.65 -4.89 24.55
C PHE A 793 26.70 -3.48 25.15
N GLU A 794 27.68 -3.23 26.01
CA GLU A 794 27.89 -1.93 26.67
C GLU A 794 29.33 -1.46 26.50
N ALA A 795 29.55 -0.48 25.61
CA ALA A 795 30.85 0.18 25.47
C ALA A 795 30.84 1.56 26.12
N LYS A 796 31.84 1.82 26.97
CA LYS A 796 31.96 3.06 27.74
C LYS A 796 33.37 3.64 27.72
N ASP A 797 33.46 4.94 27.42
CA ASP A 797 34.65 5.79 27.52
C ASP A 797 35.89 5.16 26.85
N VAL A 798 35.73 4.60 25.65
CA VAL A 798 36.70 3.72 24.98
C VAL A 798 36.93 4.08 23.50
N VAL A 799 38.16 3.91 23.02
CA VAL A 799 38.53 4.08 21.62
C VAL A 799 38.67 2.72 20.92
N LEU A 800 37.84 2.48 19.90
CA LEU A 800 37.81 1.28 19.08
C LEU A 800 38.36 1.61 17.69
N GLN A 801 39.64 1.31 17.46
CA GLN A 801 40.36 1.61 16.23
C GLN A 801 40.60 0.36 15.37
N GLY A 802 40.33 0.44 14.07
CA GLY A 802 40.49 -0.64 13.11
C GLY A 802 39.27 -1.58 12.99
N ASN A 803 39.48 -2.76 12.41
CA ASN A 803 38.43 -3.74 12.16
C ASN A 803 38.18 -4.65 13.38
N HIS A 804 36.95 -4.68 13.88
CA HIS A 804 36.54 -5.47 15.06
C HIS A 804 35.18 -6.14 14.84
N GLN A 805 35.04 -7.40 15.27
CA GLN A 805 33.74 -8.06 15.42
C GLN A 805 33.56 -8.46 16.88
N PHE A 806 32.57 -7.88 17.54
CA PHE A 806 32.09 -8.31 18.85
C PHE A 806 30.84 -9.17 18.65
N GLU A 807 30.84 -10.35 19.24
CA GLU A 807 29.75 -11.32 19.12
C GLU A 807 29.37 -11.78 20.53
N VAL A 808 28.12 -11.52 20.91
CA VAL A 808 27.63 -11.68 22.28
C VAL A 808 26.56 -12.79 22.29
N PRO A 809 26.78 -13.93 22.99
CA PRO A 809 25.82 -15.04 23.03
C PRO A 809 24.53 -14.71 23.80
N ASP A 810 23.46 -15.46 23.54
CA ASP A 810 22.19 -15.33 24.28
C ASP A 810 22.42 -15.50 25.78
N GLY A 811 21.80 -14.62 26.57
CA GLY A 811 21.94 -14.59 28.02
C GLY A 811 23.24 -13.98 28.55
N TYR A 812 24.09 -13.35 27.72
CA TYR A 812 25.32 -12.68 28.17
C TYR A 812 25.33 -11.17 27.94
N ARG A 813 26.05 -10.45 28.80
CA ARG A 813 26.41 -9.04 28.64
C ARG A 813 27.92 -8.90 28.42
N MET A 814 28.30 -8.28 27.32
CA MET A 814 29.67 -7.85 27.02
C MET A 814 29.85 -6.37 27.37
N CYS A 815 30.74 -6.08 28.31
CA CYS A 815 31.17 -4.73 28.67
C CYS A 815 32.56 -4.45 28.07
N VAL A 816 32.72 -3.30 27.40
CA VAL A 816 33.98 -2.87 26.77
C VAL A 816 34.40 -1.50 27.29
N SER A 817 35.63 -1.41 27.81
CA SER A 817 36.15 -0.21 28.47
C SER A 817 37.63 0.02 28.18
N GLN A 818 38.06 1.27 28.13
CA GLN A 818 39.46 1.64 27.95
C GLN A 818 40.35 1.01 29.03
N ASP A 819 41.50 0.46 28.62
CA ASP A 819 42.54 -0.01 29.54
C ASP A 819 43.95 0.41 29.06
N SER A 820 44.99 -0.13 29.70
CA SER A 820 46.40 0.15 29.38
C SER A 820 46.97 -0.63 28.19
N ALA A 821 46.24 -1.59 27.62
CA ALA A 821 46.66 -2.41 26.48
C ALA A 821 45.95 -2.00 25.17
N GLY A 822 44.76 -1.39 25.27
CA GLY A 822 43.99 -0.85 24.16
C GLY A 822 42.52 -0.75 24.54
N PHE A 823 41.91 -1.88 24.88
CA PHE A 823 40.63 -1.96 25.58
C PHE A 823 40.49 -3.31 26.27
N SER A 824 39.77 -3.28 27.39
CA SER A 824 39.35 -4.46 28.15
C SER A 824 37.97 -4.92 27.68
N VAL A 825 37.77 -6.24 27.60
CA VAL A 825 36.47 -6.87 27.33
C VAL A 825 36.12 -7.79 28.50
N LYS A 826 34.94 -7.60 29.08
CA LYS A 826 34.40 -8.46 30.15
C LYS A 826 33.06 -9.03 29.68
N VAL A 827 32.91 -10.34 29.72
CA VAL A 827 31.66 -11.03 29.37
C VAL A 827 31.10 -11.68 30.63
N ASP A 828 29.95 -11.19 31.10
CA ASP A 828 29.22 -11.71 32.25
C ASP A 828 27.93 -12.40 31.77
N PRO A 829 27.50 -13.52 32.39
CA PRO A 829 26.13 -13.98 32.22
C PRO A 829 25.15 -12.95 32.82
N ILE A 830 24.01 -12.75 32.15
CA ILE A 830 22.86 -12.05 32.69
C ILE A 830 22.26 -12.95 33.78
N ALA A 831 22.01 -12.41 34.98
CA ALA A 831 21.45 -13.19 36.08
C ALA A 831 20.05 -13.72 35.73
N ASP A 832 19.69 -14.90 36.23
CA ASP A 832 18.43 -15.59 35.87
C ASP A 832 17.18 -14.72 36.15
N GLU A 833 17.20 -13.97 37.26
CA GLU A 833 16.17 -12.98 37.65
C GLU A 833 15.92 -11.88 36.58
N LEU A 834 16.89 -11.66 35.69
CA LEU A 834 16.89 -10.63 34.65
C LEU A 834 16.73 -11.22 33.24
N MET A 835 16.65 -12.55 33.08
CA MET A 835 16.72 -13.19 31.77
C MET A 835 15.54 -12.80 30.85
N GLU A 836 14.35 -12.56 31.40
CA GLU A 836 13.19 -12.11 30.63
C GLU A 836 13.21 -10.61 30.28
N SER A 837 13.96 -9.80 31.04
CA SER A 837 13.92 -8.33 30.98
C SER A 837 15.17 -7.66 30.41
N GLY A 838 16.32 -8.34 30.51
CA GLY A 838 17.64 -7.70 30.49
C GLY A 838 17.98 -6.99 31.79
N SER A 839 19.19 -6.45 31.86
CA SER A 839 19.65 -5.58 32.95
C SER A 839 19.09 -4.15 32.85
N TRP A 840 18.68 -3.73 31.65
CA TRP A 840 17.96 -2.48 31.43
C TRP A 840 17.02 -2.55 30.21
N PHE A 841 15.99 -1.70 30.21
CA PHE A 841 15.17 -1.43 29.02
C PHE A 841 14.53 -0.03 29.08
N TRP A 842 14.10 0.49 27.94
CA TRP A 842 13.30 1.72 27.87
C TRP A 842 11.85 1.46 28.28
N LYS A 843 11.38 2.13 29.35
CA LYS A 843 9.96 2.22 29.69
C LYS A 843 9.35 3.43 28.99
N TYR A 844 8.32 3.20 28.19
CA TYR A 844 7.59 4.23 27.46
C TYR A 844 6.45 4.74 28.37
N ASN A 845 6.18 6.05 28.35
CA ASN A 845 5.15 6.69 29.18
C ASN A 845 4.51 7.81 28.37
N VAL A 846 3.19 7.81 28.26
CA VAL A 846 2.44 8.90 27.60
C VAL A 846 2.22 10.03 28.59
N ASN A 847 2.73 11.22 28.28
CA ASN A 847 2.67 12.42 29.09
C ASN A 847 1.90 13.50 28.31
N GLY A 848 0.57 13.52 28.48
CA GLY A 848 -0.30 14.35 27.65
C GLY A 848 -0.32 13.84 26.21
N THR A 849 0.17 14.67 25.29
CA THR A 849 0.30 14.40 23.85
C THR A 849 1.55 13.60 23.49
N HIS A 850 2.59 13.61 24.32
CA HIS A 850 3.94 13.15 23.98
C HIS A 850 4.35 11.82 24.64
N ILE A 851 5.32 11.12 24.05
CA ILE A 851 5.85 9.84 24.57
C ILE A 851 7.26 10.00 25.13
N ASN A 852 7.40 9.87 26.45
CA ASN A 852 8.68 9.99 27.15
C ASN A 852 9.29 8.63 27.53
N LEU A 853 10.57 8.45 27.22
CA LEU A 853 11.36 7.27 27.54
C LEU A 853 12.10 7.43 28.87
N ASN A 854 11.80 6.55 29.81
CA ASN A 854 12.54 6.43 31.07
C ASN A 854 13.37 5.14 31.04
N GLY A 855 14.69 5.25 31.12
CA GLY A 855 15.59 4.10 31.17
C GLY A 855 15.48 3.39 32.51
N ARG A 856 14.95 2.17 32.55
CA ARG A 856 14.83 1.39 33.79
C ARG A 856 16.02 0.45 33.90
N VAL A 857 16.98 0.79 34.77
CA VAL A 857 17.99 -0.16 35.25
C VAL A 857 17.34 -1.04 36.32
N ILE A 858 17.49 -2.35 36.21
CA ILE A 858 16.95 -3.29 37.20
C ILE A 858 18.06 -3.60 38.21
N ALA A 859 18.01 -2.90 39.36
CA ALA A 859 18.96 -3.12 40.44
C ALA A 859 18.67 -4.44 41.15
N THR A 860 19.55 -5.43 40.97
CA THR A 860 19.54 -6.67 41.76
C THR A 860 19.86 -6.35 43.22
N PHE A 861 18.87 -6.53 44.10
CA PHE A 861 19.04 -6.38 45.55
C PHE A 861 19.83 -7.57 46.11
N MET A 862 21.15 -7.59 45.92
CA MET A 862 22.03 -8.57 46.55
C MET A 862 21.79 -8.61 48.06
N HIS A 863 21.34 -9.76 48.55
CA HIS A 863 20.87 -9.96 49.90
C HIS A 863 22.04 -10.03 50.90
N ARG A 864 22.70 -8.90 51.18
CA ARG A 864 23.73 -8.79 52.22
C ARG A 864 23.09 -9.12 53.58
N GLY A 865 23.36 -10.33 54.05
CA GLY A 865 22.62 -10.95 55.15
C GLY A 865 22.60 -10.13 56.44
N ARG A 866 21.40 -9.86 56.95
CA ARG A 866 21.22 -9.50 58.36
C ARG A 866 21.39 -10.75 59.20
N ARG A 867 22.30 -10.72 60.18
CA ARG A 867 22.34 -11.74 61.24
C ARG A 867 20.99 -11.72 61.98
N LEU A 868 20.43 -12.90 62.23
CA LEU A 868 19.32 -13.04 63.16
C LEU A 868 19.78 -12.62 64.56
N LEU A 869 19.05 -11.66 65.14
CA LEU A 869 18.97 -11.48 66.59
C LEU A 869 17.54 -11.83 66.98
N SER A 870 17.38 -12.94 67.68
CA SER A 870 16.11 -13.43 68.19
C SER A 870 15.70 -12.66 69.44
N PRO A 871 14.46 -12.12 69.53
CA PRO A 871 13.85 -11.76 70.80
C PRO A 871 13.42 -13.04 71.57
N PRO A 872 13.12 -12.93 72.88
CA PRO A 872 12.48 -13.99 73.67
C PRO A 872 11.01 -14.21 73.29
#